data_AF-A0A9W8S1A1-F1
#
_entry.id   AF-A0A9W8S1A1-F1
#
_cell.length_a   1.000
_cell.length_b   1.000
_cell.length_c   1.000
_cell.angle_alpha   90.00
_cell.angle_beta   90.00
_cell.angle_gamma   90.00
#
_symmetry.space_group_name_H-M   'P 1'
#
loop_
_entity.id
_entity.type
_entity.pdbx_description
1 polymer ?
#
loop_
_entity_poly.entity_id
_entity_poly.type
_entity_poly.pdbx_seq_one_letter_code
_entity_poly.pdbx_strand_id
1 'polypeptide(L)'
;MEMRDYPDRGSASPPANWEPASPSVARKPLGSKQTSPYTSPDFDFSTSTFSERAAQQPTLQRQSTTTATDTAYYGSSTPLGIWEPIPHAPAAGQHRPQNMREDSSASLLMRDGAPKGSPDTPPVPPGPPAPPGTAPEAALGPPPPPKKHNKLVTWWVNEWRPSWSMYVLVFCGVAFAIGHHFYYRHLHGQLAKDQQGKFRYGALMAFLSKACFLNAVVLAFRQRVLMEIRRKMLTLSTLDSLFAASEDLTALLNWEAWVNAKFAMALTVFIWTSPLIVIFTSYTLTIAPSTQEEHAMCQGIRTLNFSHERTIYFRDPVKINGYYEVSSSLWNTTGVGGEDLDKDNPDEFDYYTSPSQQSDILAEKTLYGEKAVMRENSSLEICGQGWNCSYTIEFTAPGYKCQDLASGVDADVKKLGDAECPFNTSILAPKGNTTYYAMLTQGDYENPQIIAEVGGKPKIKPPYPKNLGVFRTEPILWFGYSDVKDRSVEQPSVPGEGDWDKAYTPKIFGCEHYKTKYKVKVNLTGEVQTHQVLDRKFLEKVIDTTFIPEKDPDKRLKDRTQAKPEKNYVYPSDLENYRETAAYHSIGSALRLILNGTTTLPNYNVNSKIMRTRLLDQLNYLPVRNLSREVQKFYEEIVLSYLSNPQMAAVSWAANASEPTGNNKGDSSTEYPCVRRQLRNCFLYNYAQLWAVYAVSMGITIVAVASGVTAMEENAVMRSTSFTAILAASRASSLDKLRWEKEADLKGTKIGFGLVSDRGERTYSFGVEGDVSQEKAMATGRSPGISMMNWGDKTARRMSYAVLNRKGGQGNQENPDNSA
;
A
#
# COMPACT_ATOMS: atom_id res chain seq x y z
N MET A 1 -28.76 39.66 28.71
CA MET A 1 -29.00 40.80 29.64
C MET A 1 -28.77 40.28 31.04
N GLU A 2 -28.24 41.11 31.95
CA GLU A 2 -27.45 40.65 33.10
C GLU A 2 -28.24 40.09 34.29
N MET A 3 -27.50 39.42 35.17
CA MET A 3 -27.90 38.93 36.49
C MET A 3 -28.35 40.07 37.42
N ARG A 4 -29.09 39.72 38.49
CA ARG A 4 -29.01 40.47 39.76
C ARG A 4 -29.32 39.62 41.00
N ASP A 5 -28.54 39.91 42.02
CA ASP A 5 -28.27 39.19 43.26
C ASP A 5 -29.41 39.12 44.31
N TYR A 6 -29.29 38.09 45.16
CA TYR A 6 -29.45 38.02 46.64
C TYR A 6 -29.97 39.25 47.43
N PRO A 7 -30.72 39.07 48.56
CA PRO A 7 -30.06 38.68 49.83
C PRO A 7 -30.85 37.90 50.92
N ASP A 8 -30.04 37.32 51.82
CA ASP A 8 -30.14 37.04 53.28
C ASP A 8 -31.43 36.67 54.07
N ARG A 9 -31.42 35.40 54.53
CA ARG A 9 -31.38 34.90 55.94
C ARG A 9 -32.19 35.52 57.10
N GLY A 10 -33.00 34.64 57.72
CA GLY A 10 -33.29 34.58 59.17
C GLY A 10 -34.80 34.51 59.50
N SER A 11 -35.31 33.70 60.45
CA SER A 11 -34.75 32.59 61.26
C SER A 11 -35.89 31.86 62.01
N ALA A 12 -36.04 30.52 61.88
CA ALA A 12 -36.84 29.67 62.79
C ALA A 12 -36.55 28.16 62.58
N SER A 13 -36.70 27.36 63.64
CA SER A 13 -36.23 25.96 63.74
C SER A 13 -37.09 24.90 63.01
N PRO A 14 -36.56 23.70 62.69
CA PRO A 14 -37.20 22.72 61.81
C PRO A 14 -37.99 21.61 62.55
N PRO A 15 -38.94 20.94 61.88
CA PRO A 15 -39.47 19.64 62.30
C PRO A 15 -38.84 18.45 61.54
N ALA A 16 -38.30 17.52 62.33
CA ALA A 16 -38.25 16.06 62.15
C ALA A 16 -38.31 15.43 60.73
N ASN A 17 -37.24 14.65 60.45
CA ASN A 17 -37.19 13.46 59.58
C ASN A 17 -37.34 13.73 58.06
N TRP A 18 -36.34 13.60 57.21
CA TRP A 18 -35.38 12.48 57.10
C TRP A 18 -34.33 12.83 56.02
N GLU A 19 -33.04 12.60 56.26
CA GLU A 19 -31.99 12.71 55.24
C GLU A 19 -31.07 11.47 55.24
N PRO A 20 -30.45 11.11 54.10
CA PRO A 20 -29.71 9.88 53.94
C PRO A 20 -28.19 10.03 54.17
N ALA A 21 -27.58 9.04 54.82
CA ALA A 21 -26.17 8.69 54.59
C ALA A 21 -25.85 7.29 55.12
N SER A 22 -25.01 6.54 54.40
CA SER A 22 -24.32 5.34 54.87
C SER A 22 -23.53 5.64 56.15
N PRO A 23 -23.28 4.65 57.04
CA PRO A 23 -22.03 3.90 56.85
C PRO A 23 -22.04 2.42 57.30
N SER A 24 -20.93 1.75 56.99
CA SER A 24 -20.52 0.41 57.40
C SER A 24 -20.61 0.09 58.91
N VAL A 25 -20.86 -1.18 59.25
CA VAL A 25 -20.01 -2.04 60.12
C VAL A 25 -20.58 -3.48 60.18
N ALA A 26 -19.71 -4.49 60.25
CA ALA A 26 -20.08 -5.90 60.26
C ALA A 26 -20.51 -6.45 61.64
N ARG A 27 -21.35 -7.49 61.66
CA ARG A 27 -21.47 -8.42 62.82
C ARG A 27 -21.90 -9.83 62.39
N LYS A 28 -21.37 -10.84 63.10
CA LYS A 28 -21.58 -12.30 62.90
C LYS A 28 -22.99 -12.78 63.34
N PRO A 29 -23.42 -14.00 62.91
CA PRO A 29 -24.81 -14.43 62.99
C PRO A 29 -25.20 -15.15 64.30
N LEU A 30 -26.51 -15.21 64.56
CA LEU A 30 -27.20 -16.20 65.40
C LEU A 30 -28.47 -16.63 64.66
N GLY A 31 -28.88 -17.88 64.79
CA GLY A 31 -30.11 -18.37 64.15
C GLY A 31 -30.75 -19.53 64.89
N SER A 32 -31.93 -19.94 64.41
CA SER A 32 -32.51 -21.26 64.70
C SER A 32 -33.75 -21.54 63.84
N LYS A 33 -33.70 -22.67 63.09
CA LYS A 33 -34.69 -23.77 63.01
C LYS A 33 -36.18 -23.37 63.03
N GLN A 34 -36.97 -23.59 61.96
CA GLN A 34 -37.63 -24.88 61.59
C GLN A 34 -38.38 -24.71 60.23
N THR A 35 -38.59 -25.69 59.32
CA THR A 35 -38.13 -27.10 59.17
C THR A 35 -38.13 -27.54 57.66
N SER A 36 -38.04 -28.85 57.39
CA SER A 36 -38.00 -29.58 56.09
C SER A 36 -39.42 -29.98 55.54
N PRO A 37 -39.59 -30.63 54.35
CA PRO A 37 -38.58 -31.22 53.44
C PRO A 37 -38.76 -31.04 51.91
N TYR A 38 -37.64 -31.02 51.17
CA TYR A 38 -37.37 -31.83 49.96
C TYR A 38 -35.91 -31.62 49.54
N THR A 39 -35.18 -32.69 49.23
CA THR A 39 -33.71 -32.65 49.10
C THR A 39 -33.27 -32.91 47.65
N SER A 40 -32.44 -32.01 47.11
CA SER A 40 -31.57 -32.27 45.96
C SER A 40 -30.12 -32.24 46.46
N PRO A 41 -29.19 -33.09 45.95
CA PRO A 41 -27.77 -32.96 46.24
C PRO A 41 -27.11 -31.92 45.33
N ASP A 42 -26.24 -31.10 45.91
CA ASP A 42 -25.69 -29.88 45.31
C ASP A 42 -24.54 -30.11 44.32
N PHE A 43 -24.32 -29.11 43.45
CA PHE A 43 -23.00 -28.77 42.94
C PHE A 43 -22.85 -27.23 43.00
N ASP A 44 -22.14 -26.76 44.02
CA ASP A 44 -22.00 -25.32 44.31
C ASP A 44 -21.11 -24.59 43.31
N PHE A 45 -21.63 -23.50 42.75
CA PHE A 45 -20.82 -22.44 42.14
C PHE A 45 -20.33 -21.50 43.25
N SER A 46 -19.03 -21.52 43.57
CA SER A 46 -18.42 -20.47 44.41
C SER A 46 -17.67 -19.45 43.55
N THR A 47 -18.19 -18.23 43.53
CA THR A 47 -17.54 -17.06 42.95
C THR A 47 -16.31 -16.67 43.78
N SER A 48 -15.11 -16.94 43.28
CA SER A 48 -13.87 -16.37 43.85
C SER A 48 -13.43 -15.16 43.02
N THR A 49 -13.29 -14.02 43.68
CA THR A 49 -12.80 -12.78 43.07
C THR A 49 -11.28 -12.81 42.90
N PHE A 50 -10.80 -12.05 41.92
CA PHE A 50 -9.40 -12.07 41.44
C PHE A 50 -8.34 -11.68 42.50
N SER A 51 -8.74 -11.25 43.69
CA SER A 51 -7.89 -10.72 44.76
C SER A 51 -7.32 -11.75 45.74
N GLU A 52 -7.86 -12.98 45.84
CA GLU A 52 -7.41 -13.95 46.87
C GLU A 52 -6.37 -14.98 46.38
N ARG A 53 -6.06 -15.04 45.08
CA ARG A 53 -5.12 -16.05 44.54
C ARG A 53 -3.63 -15.69 44.66
N ALA A 54 -3.30 -14.52 45.23
CA ALA A 54 -1.93 -13.99 45.32
C ALA A 54 -1.22 -14.26 46.66
N ALA A 55 -1.84 -15.01 47.58
CA ALA A 55 -1.36 -15.15 48.96
C ALA A 55 -1.31 -16.60 49.47
N GLN A 56 -0.59 -17.50 48.78
CA GLN A 56 -0.11 -18.76 49.37
C GLN A 56 1.02 -19.45 48.58
N GLN A 57 1.99 -19.99 49.33
CA GLN A 57 3.05 -20.95 48.96
C GLN A 57 4.38 -20.43 48.35
N PRO A 58 5.52 -21.16 48.59
CA PRO A 58 6.66 -20.48 49.22
C PRO A 58 8.00 -20.48 48.46
N THR A 59 8.90 -19.64 48.99
CA THR A 59 10.36 -19.56 48.86
C THR A 59 11.13 -20.66 48.10
N LEU A 60 11.87 -20.24 47.07
CA LEU A 60 13.18 -20.79 46.70
C LEU A 60 14.15 -19.63 46.41
N GLN A 61 15.40 -19.75 46.87
CA GLN A 61 16.36 -18.64 46.88
C GLN A 61 16.90 -18.31 45.48
N ARG A 62 17.03 -17.01 45.18
CA ARG A 62 17.85 -16.50 44.08
C ARG A 62 18.96 -15.62 44.64
N GLN A 63 20.22 -15.95 44.35
CA GLN A 63 21.34 -15.07 44.73
C GLN A 63 21.29 -13.74 43.97
N SER A 64 21.72 -12.71 44.68
CA SER A 64 21.61 -11.29 44.33
C SER A 64 22.70 -10.82 43.38
N THR A 65 22.39 -9.76 42.61
CA THR A 65 23.17 -8.50 42.68
C THR A 65 22.38 -7.34 42.02
N THR A 66 22.10 -6.30 42.81
CA THR A 66 22.21 -4.84 42.51
C THR A 66 21.95 -4.33 41.08
N THR A 67 21.17 -3.28 40.80
CA THR A 67 20.49 -2.26 41.66
C THR A 67 19.45 -1.48 40.84
N ALA A 68 18.29 -1.19 41.43
CA ALA A 68 17.67 0.12 41.67
C ALA A 68 18.05 1.33 40.74
N THR A 69 17.14 2.23 40.31
CA THR A 69 15.73 2.50 40.71
C THR A 69 15.05 3.47 39.71
N ASP A 70 13.72 3.32 39.50
CA ASP A 70 12.62 4.32 39.54
C ASP A 70 12.79 5.77 38.97
N THR A 71 11.77 6.49 38.44
CA THR A 71 10.29 6.30 38.43
C THR A 71 9.60 7.01 37.24
N ALA A 72 8.28 6.83 37.11
CA ALA A 72 7.41 7.24 35.97
C ALA A 72 6.96 8.71 35.92
N TYR A 73 6.39 9.14 34.77
CA TYR A 73 5.12 9.91 34.70
C TYR A 73 4.44 9.83 33.30
N TYR A 74 3.13 10.10 33.24
CA TYR A 74 2.21 9.93 32.09
C TYR A 74 2.29 11.02 31.00
N GLY A 75 1.91 10.68 29.76
CA GLY A 75 1.63 11.64 28.66
C GLY A 75 1.13 10.97 27.37
N SER A 76 0.11 11.53 26.71
CA SER A 76 -0.65 10.90 25.63
C SER A 76 -0.31 11.37 24.20
N SER A 77 -0.72 10.53 23.21
CA SER A 77 -1.02 10.86 21.80
C SER A 77 0.10 11.34 20.83
N THR A 78 0.28 10.50 19.81
CA THR A 78 0.97 10.58 18.49
C THR A 78 0.74 11.85 17.62
N PRO A 79 1.38 12.04 16.43
CA PRO A 79 2.41 11.23 15.73
C PRO A 79 3.63 12.03 15.19
N LEU A 80 4.46 11.36 14.35
CA LEU A 80 5.52 11.91 13.46
C LEU A 80 6.89 12.21 14.12
N GLY A 81 7.69 11.16 14.27
CA GLY A 81 9.15 11.25 14.49
C GLY A 81 9.88 10.24 13.61
N ILE A 82 10.75 10.73 12.73
CA ILE A 82 11.54 9.91 11.81
C ILE A 82 12.61 9.16 12.61
N TRP A 83 12.62 7.83 12.54
CA TRP A 83 13.71 7.01 13.08
C TRP A 83 14.75 6.76 11.97
N GLU A 84 15.89 7.43 12.06
CA GLU A 84 17.10 7.05 11.31
C GLU A 84 17.93 6.03 12.12
N PRO A 85 18.52 5.00 11.48
CA PRO A 85 19.36 4.03 12.16
C PRO A 85 20.77 4.58 12.41
N ILE A 86 21.27 4.36 13.63
CA ILE A 86 22.62 4.67 14.09
C ILE A 86 23.67 3.81 13.36
N PRO A 87 24.80 4.39 12.93
CA PRO A 87 26.09 3.69 12.91
C PRO A 87 27.03 4.24 13.99
N HIS A 88 27.82 3.34 14.57
CA HIS A 88 28.70 3.62 15.71
C HIS A 88 29.80 4.66 15.42
N ALA A 89 30.14 5.44 16.46
CA ALA A 89 31.37 6.21 16.54
C ALA A 89 32.12 5.85 17.84
N PRO A 90 33.46 5.72 17.83
CA PRO A 90 34.29 5.93 19.01
C PRO A 90 34.62 7.42 19.16
N ALA A 91 34.62 7.90 20.41
CA ALA A 91 34.68 9.33 20.72
C ALA A 91 36.12 9.88 20.89
N ALA A 92 36.31 11.19 20.68
CA ALA A 92 37.38 11.95 21.34
C ALA A 92 37.10 13.48 21.39
N GLY A 93 37.27 14.07 22.58
CA GLY A 93 37.89 15.40 22.74
C GLY A 93 37.06 16.68 22.46
N GLN A 94 36.67 17.37 23.53
CA GLN A 94 36.19 18.77 23.47
C GLN A 94 37.35 19.75 23.22
N HIS A 95 37.09 20.88 22.53
CA HIS A 95 37.46 22.22 23.00
C HIS A 95 36.63 23.33 22.31
N ARG A 96 36.35 24.41 23.05
CA ARG A 96 35.55 25.59 22.61
C ARG A 96 36.36 26.54 21.70
N PRO A 97 35.69 27.46 20.96
CA PRO A 97 36.29 28.15 19.81
C PRO A 97 37.00 29.45 20.18
N GLN A 98 37.89 29.90 19.28
CA GLN A 98 38.31 31.29 19.14
C GLN A 98 38.08 31.77 17.71
N ASN A 99 37.77 33.06 17.58
CA ASN A 99 37.36 33.69 16.33
C ASN A 99 38.56 33.92 15.40
N MET A 100 38.39 33.66 14.09
CA MET A 100 38.64 34.65 13.04
C MET A 100 38.15 34.14 11.67
N ARG A 101 37.20 34.91 11.13
CA ARG A 101 37.32 35.69 9.88
C ARG A 101 37.82 34.94 8.62
N GLU A 102 36.91 34.85 7.66
CA GLU A 102 37.17 34.39 6.29
C GLU A 102 38.15 35.33 5.58
N ASP A 103 39.16 34.75 4.93
CA ASP A 103 39.84 35.35 3.77
C ASP A 103 40.08 34.25 2.73
N SER A 104 39.36 34.34 1.61
CA SER A 104 39.46 33.35 0.52
C SER A 104 40.74 33.53 -0.28
N SER A 105 41.64 32.56 -0.22
CA SER A 105 42.84 32.49 -1.07
C SER A 105 42.80 31.28 -2.00
N ALA A 106 42.22 31.46 -3.19
CA ALA A 106 42.29 30.50 -4.28
C ALA A 106 43.65 30.60 -5.01
N SER A 107 44.74 30.19 -4.34
CA SER A 107 46.12 30.28 -4.83
C SER A 107 46.78 28.89 -5.01
N LEU A 108 46.04 27.91 -5.57
CA LEU A 108 46.56 26.57 -5.83
C LEU A 108 46.23 26.06 -7.25
N LEU A 109 46.99 26.56 -8.24
CA LEU A 109 47.24 25.86 -9.50
C LEU A 109 48.73 25.91 -9.88
N MET A 110 49.57 25.42 -8.98
CA MET A 110 50.91 24.91 -9.28
C MET A 110 51.22 23.76 -8.32
N ARG A 111 51.46 22.56 -8.88
CA ARG A 111 52.46 21.54 -8.46
C ARG A 111 52.02 20.12 -8.83
N ASP A 112 52.55 19.63 -9.95
CA ASP A 112 52.53 18.21 -10.29
C ASP A 112 53.42 17.38 -9.34
N GLY A 113 52.96 16.14 -9.10
CA GLY A 113 53.66 14.90 -8.76
C GLY A 113 54.99 14.87 -7.98
N ALA A 114 54.97 14.16 -6.84
CA ALA A 114 55.90 13.04 -6.53
C ALA A 114 55.36 12.20 -5.34
N PRO A 115 55.89 10.99 -5.02
CA PRO A 115 55.09 9.90 -4.46
C PRO A 115 55.26 9.62 -2.96
N LYS A 116 54.49 8.63 -2.47
CA LYS A 116 54.45 8.16 -1.07
C LYS A 116 55.83 7.74 -0.53
N GLY A 117 56.10 8.15 0.71
CA GLY A 117 57.09 7.55 1.62
C GLY A 117 56.65 7.81 3.06
N SER A 118 56.69 6.78 3.90
CA SER A 118 56.28 6.81 5.31
C SER A 118 57.45 6.39 6.23
N PRO A 119 57.24 6.34 7.55
CA PRO A 119 57.51 7.39 8.54
C PRO A 119 58.87 7.21 9.26
N ASP A 120 59.28 8.19 10.08
CA ASP A 120 59.70 7.99 11.49
C ASP A 120 60.58 9.12 12.10
N THR A 121 60.41 9.31 13.41
CA THR A 121 61.28 10.01 14.40
C THR A 121 61.37 11.57 14.44
N PRO A 122 61.61 12.16 15.65
CA PRO A 122 61.10 13.49 16.03
C PRO A 122 62.15 14.63 16.10
N PRO A 123 61.74 15.89 16.37
CA PRO A 123 62.57 17.08 16.20
C PRO A 123 63.47 17.44 17.40
N VAL A 124 64.51 18.23 17.14
CA VAL A 124 65.42 18.83 18.15
C VAL A 124 65.45 20.37 17.99
N PRO A 125 65.59 21.18 19.06
CA PRO A 125 65.22 22.61 19.07
C PRO A 125 66.24 23.59 18.42
N PRO A 126 65.89 24.89 18.29
CA PRO A 126 66.57 25.81 17.37
C PRO A 126 67.84 26.47 17.93
N GLY A 127 68.81 26.74 17.04
CA GLY A 127 69.99 27.58 17.31
C GLY A 127 69.87 28.99 16.69
N PRO A 128 70.60 30.01 17.21
CA PRO A 128 70.41 31.42 16.83
C PRO A 128 71.11 31.84 15.51
N PRO A 129 70.82 33.05 14.99
CA PRO A 129 71.09 33.43 13.60
C PRO A 129 72.49 34.02 13.34
N ALA A 130 72.95 33.89 12.09
CA ALA A 130 74.14 34.56 11.54
C ALA A 130 73.91 34.93 10.05
N PRO A 131 74.62 35.93 9.50
CA PRO A 131 74.01 36.91 8.58
C PRO A 131 74.46 36.74 7.08
N PRO A 132 74.08 37.62 6.14
CA PRO A 132 73.99 37.27 4.71
C PRO A 132 75.33 37.34 3.97
N GLY A 133 75.51 36.43 2.99
CA GLY A 133 76.68 36.43 2.11
C GLY A 133 76.45 35.71 0.78
N THR A 134 76.51 36.49 -0.31
CA THR A 134 76.97 36.10 -1.66
C THR A 134 76.49 34.79 -2.29
N ALA A 135 75.69 34.91 -3.36
CA ALA A 135 75.49 33.84 -4.34
C ALA A 135 76.76 33.59 -5.18
N PRO A 136 77.03 32.33 -5.58
CA PRO A 136 77.91 32.00 -6.71
C PRO A 136 77.11 31.75 -8.00
N GLU A 137 77.69 32.16 -9.11
CA GLU A 137 77.19 32.06 -10.50
C GLU A 137 76.69 30.68 -10.93
N ALA A 138 75.72 30.71 -11.85
CA ALA A 138 75.22 29.53 -12.55
C ALA A 138 76.15 29.12 -13.70
N ALA A 139 76.67 27.89 -13.65
CA ALA A 139 77.25 27.23 -14.83
C ALA A 139 76.13 26.73 -15.75
N LEU A 140 76.20 27.07 -17.05
CA LEU A 140 75.19 26.68 -18.03
C LEU A 140 75.20 25.16 -18.31
N GLY A 141 74.05 24.51 -18.14
CA GLY A 141 73.72 23.24 -18.80
C GLY A 141 73.03 23.47 -20.16
N PRO A 142 73.11 22.50 -21.09
CA PRO A 142 72.54 22.64 -22.44
C PRO A 142 71.00 22.70 -22.42
N PRO A 143 70.36 23.33 -23.42
CA PRO A 143 68.91 23.46 -23.46
C PRO A 143 68.23 22.07 -23.62
N PRO A 144 67.16 21.77 -22.84
CA PRO A 144 66.43 20.52 -22.98
C PRO A 144 65.68 20.46 -24.34
N PRO A 145 65.50 19.26 -24.92
CA PRO A 145 64.87 19.10 -26.22
C PRO A 145 63.39 19.53 -26.23
N PRO A 146 62.85 19.98 -27.39
CA PRO A 146 61.50 20.48 -27.48
C PRO A 146 60.47 19.42 -27.09
N LYS A 147 59.61 19.74 -26.11
CA LYS A 147 58.51 18.87 -25.67
C LYS A 147 57.57 18.62 -26.86
N LYS A 148 57.22 17.35 -27.12
CA LYS A 148 56.22 16.99 -28.15
C LYS A 148 54.87 17.62 -27.81
N HIS A 149 54.52 18.72 -28.48
CA HIS A 149 53.19 19.31 -28.38
C HIS A 149 52.13 18.34 -28.91
N ASN A 150 51.06 18.19 -28.14
CA ASN A 150 49.98 17.28 -28.49
C ASN A 150 49.23 17.83 -29.72
N LYS A 151 49.31 17.14 -30.88
CA LYS A 151 48.73 17.63 -32.16
C LYS A 151 47.23 17.95 -32.05
N LEU A 152 46.52 17.22 -31.19
CA LEU A 152 45.10 17.40 -30.92
C LEU A 152 44.81 18.75 -30.24
N VAL A 153 45.67 19.17 -29.30
CA VAL A 153 45.54 20.47 -28.59
C VAL A 153 45.91 21.63 -29.51
N THR A 154 46.97 21.50 -30.30
CA THR A 154 47.37 22.56 -31.25
C THR A 154 46.35 22.74 -32.38
N TRP A 155 45.73 21.66 -32.86
CA TRP A 155 44.58 21.75 -33.77
C TRP A 155 43.34 22.39 -33.11
N TRP A 156 43.03 22.01 -31.85
CA TRP A 156 41.89 22.56 -31.11
C TRP A 156 42.04 24.05 -30.77
N VAL A 157 43.26 24.56 -30.67
CA VAL A 157 43.53 25.99 -30.42
C VAL A 157 43.55 26.81 -31.73
N ASN A 158 44.05 26.25 -32.84
CA ASN A 158 44.23 27.00 -34.09
C ASN A 158 43.03 26.92 -35.05
N GLU A 159 42.36 25.77 -35.15
CA GLU A 159 41.35 25.50 -36.20
C GLU A 159 39.89 25.51 -35.70
N TRP A 160 39.68 25.65 -34.38
CA TRP A 160 38.36 25.58 -33.78
C TRP A 160 37.54 26.85 -34.05
N ARG A 161 36.64 26.80 -35.04
CA ARG A 161 35.69 27.90 -35.26
C ARG A 161 34.78 28.05 -34.03
N PRO A 162 34.64 29.25 -33.44
CA PRO A 162 33.84 29.45 -32.23
C PRO A 162 32.38 29.00 -32.30
N SER A 163 31.78 28.91 -33.51
CA SER A 163 30.45 28.34 -33.72
C SER A 163 30.34 26.89 -33.25
N TRP A 164 31.41 26.09 -33.37
CA TRP A 164 31.43 24.70 -32.90
C TRP A 164 31.19 24.58 -31.40
N SER A 165 31.69 25.53 -30.60
CA SER A 165 31.45 25.56 -29.15
C SER A 165 29.95 25.59 -28.83
N MET A 166 29.16 26.34 -29.60
CA MET A 166 27.71 26.46 -29.40
C MET A 166 27.00 25.13 -29.70
N TYR A 167 27.33 24.49 -30.83
CA TYR A 167 26.77 23.20 -31.23
C TYR A 167 27.17 22.06 -30.27
N VAL A 168 28.44 22.01 -29.86
CA VAL A 168 28.95 21.00 -28.92
C VAL A 168 28.28 21.15 -27.56
N LEU A 169 28.10 22.37 -27.05
CA LEU A 169 27.36 22.60 -25.80
C LEU A 169 25.91 22.13 -25.90
N VAL A 170 25.20 22.41 -27.01
CA VAL A 170 23.83 21.87 -27.20
C VAL A 170 23.83 20.35 -27.20
N PHE A 171 24.73 19.71 -27.95
CA PHE A 171 24.81 18.25 -28.04
C PHE A 171 25.11 17.61 -26.68
N CYS A 172 26.09 18.13 -25.94
CA CYS A 172 26.39 17.68 -24.58
C CYS A 172 25.21 17.88 -23.62
N GLY A 173 24.51 19.01 -23.70
CA GLY A 173 23.32 19.28 -22.89
C GLY A 173 22.19 18.27 -23.12
N VAL A 174 21.96 17.90 -24.39
CA VAL A 174 21.01 16.85 -24.80
C VAL A 174 21.48 15.47 -24.32
N ALA A 175 22.76 15.14 -24.46
CA ALA A 175 23.31 13.87 -24.01
C ALA A 175 23.14 13.66 -22.49
N PHE A 176 23.38 14.70 -21.67
CA PHE A 176 23.11 14.66 -20.23
C PHE A 176 21.62 14.54 -19.90
N ALA A 177 20.73 15.21 -20.64
CA ALA A 177 19.28 15.07 -20.46
C ALA A 177 18.78 13.65 -20.77
N ILE A 178 19.29 13.03 -21.84
CA ILE A 178 19.00 11.64 -22.21
C ILE A 178 19.57 10.66 -21.16
N GLY A 179 20.79 10.89 -20.69
CA GLY A 179 21.39 10.12 -19.60
C GLY A 179 20.57 10.19 -18.30
N HIS A 180 20.05 11.39 -17.97
CA HIS A 180 19.14 11.59 -16.84
C HIS A 180 17.85 10.78 -16.98
N HIS A 181 17.21 10.81 -18.16
CA HIS A 181 16.01 10.01 -18.44
C HIS A 181 16.26 8.50 -18.26
N PHE A 182 17.32 7.95 -18.85
CA PHE A 182 17.62 6.52 -18.73
C PHE A 182 17.99 6.12 -17.30
N TYR A 183 18.70 6.97 -16.56
CA TYR A 183 19.03 6.73 -15.16
C TYR A 183 17.76 6.66 -14.28
N TYR A 184 16.85 7.62 -14.40
CA TYR A 184 15.59 7.60 -13.64
C TYR A 184 14.65 6.48 -14.10
N ARG A 185 14.64 6.14 -15.40
CA ARG A 185 13.91 4.97 -15.92
C ARG A 185 14.44 3.65 -15.36
N HIS A 186 15.75 3.52 -15.15
CA HIS A 186 16.34 2.34 -14.51
C HIS A 186 15.95 2.23 -13.02
N LEU A 187 15.90 3.36 -12.30
CA LEU A 187 15.49 3.38 -10.89
C LEU A 187 14.00 3.10 -10.69
N HIS A 188 13.15 3.38 -11.67
CA HIS A 188 11.70 3.24 -11.55
C HIS A 188 11.28 1.82 -11.13
N GLY A 189 10.48 1.73 -10.07
CA GLY A 189 10.00 0.45 -9.50
C GLY A 189 11.03 -0.28 -8.61
N GLN A 190 12.29 0.16 -8.57
CA GLN A 190 13.29 -0.40 -7.65
C GLN A 190 13.06 0.09 -6.21
N LEU A 191 13.49 -0.71 -5.23
CA LEU A 191 13.54 -0.31 -3.82
C LEU A 191 14.36 0.99 -3.64
N ALA A 192 13.84 1.88 -2.80
CA ALA A 192 14.46 3.15 -2.43
C ALA A 192 15.66 2.98 -1.46
N LYS A 193 16.71 2.27 -1.91
CA LYS A 193 18.02 2.14 -1.26
C LYS A 193 18.93 3.31 -1.68
N ASP A 194 19.77 3.80 -0.76
CA ASP A 194 20.69 4.93 -0.98
C ASP A 194 20.01 6.16 -1.63
N GLN A 195 18.92 6.61 -1.00
CA GLN A 195 18.06 7.67 -1.54
C GLN A 195 18.86 8.95 -1.84
N GLN A 196 19.73 9.36 -0.91
CA GLN A 196 20.57 10.53 -1.07
C GLN A 196 21.54 10.40 -2.25
N GLY A 197 22.22 9.26 -2.42
CA GLY A 197 23.10 9.03 -3.56
C GLY A 197 22.36 9.05 -4.90
N LYS A 198 21.17 8.44 -4.98
CA LYS A 198 20.36 8.43 -6.20
C LYS A 198 19.87 9.82 -6.59
N PHE A 199 19.38 10.62 -5.64
CA PHE A 199 18.94 11.99 -5.90
C PHE A 199 20.11 12.91 -6.31
N ARG A 200 21.26 12.81 -5.63
CA ARG A 200 22.47 13.60 -5.96
C ARG A 200 22.95 13.35 -7.40
N TYR A 201 22.90 12.11 -7.88
CA TYR A 201 23.30 11.80 -9.26
C TYR A 201 22.34 12.39 -10.31
N GLY A 202 21.03 12.36 -10.05
CA GLY A 202 20.04 13.03 -10.92
C GLY A 202 20.22 14.55 -10.94
N ALA A 203 20.42 15.17 -9.76
CA ALA A 203 20.71 16.59 -9.65
C ALA A 203 22.01 16.99 -10.38
N LEU A 204 23.05 16.14 -10.35
CA LEU A 204 24.29 16.34 -11.11
C LEU A 204 24.03 16.32 -12.63
N MET A 205 23.28 15.34 -13.14
CA MET A 205 22.91 15.27 -14.56
C MET A 205 22.05 16.48 -14.99
N ALA A 206 21.11 16.90 -14.15
CA ALA A 206 20.32 18.10 -14.36
C ALA A 206 21.17 19.37 -14.41
N PHE A 207 22.11 19.53 -13.47
CA PHE A 207 23.04 20.65 -13.42
C PHE A 207 23.95 20.70 -14.67
N LEU A 208 24.53 19.56 -15.08
CA LEU A 208 25.41 19.49 -16.26
C LEU A 208 24.65 19.83 -17.55
N SER A 209 23.43 19.31 -17.72
CA SER A 209 22.56 19.67 -18.84
C SER A 209 22.21 21.17 -18.86
N LYS A 210 21.79 21.71 -17.70
CA LYS A 210 21.49 23.15 -17.52
C LYS A 210 22.70 24.03 -17.80
N ALA A 211 23.89 23.65 -17.33
CA ALA A 211 25.13 24.39 -17.56
C ALA A 211 25.49 24.42 -19.06
N CYS A 212 25.32 23.30 -19.76
CA CYS A 212 25.57 23.22 -21.19
C CYS A 212 24.61 24.12 -22.00
N PHE A 213 23.30 24.02 -21.74
CA PHE A 213 22.29 24.85 -22.41
C PHE A 213 22.46 26.35 -22.10
N LEU A 214 22.70 26.70 -20.83
CA LEU A 214 22.91 28.09 -20.42
C LEU A 214 24.13 28.70 -21.10
N ASN A 215 25.27 28.01 -21.14
CA ASN A 215 26.46 28.51 -21.82
C ASN A 215 26.25 28.66 -23.33
N ALA A 216 25.53 27.75 -23.98
CA ALA A 216 25.15 27.88 -25.39
C ALA A 216 24.29 29.14 -25.64
N VAL A 217 23.31 29.42 -24.77
CA VAL A 217 22.48 30.63 -24.84
C VAL A 217 23.29 31.89 -24.57
N VAL A 218 24.18 31.92 -23.58
CA VAL A 218 25.02 33.11 -23.27
C VAL A 218 25.97 33.44 -24.44
N LEU A 219 26.55 32.42 -25.09
CA LEU A 219 27.33 32.63 -26.31
C LEU A 219 26.46 33.22 -27.45
N ALA A 220 25.25 32.69 -27.65
CA ALA A 220 24.32 33.19 -28.67
C ALA A 220 23.86 34.62 -28.39
N PHE A 221 23.53 34.92 -27.14
CA PHE A 221 23.17 36.23 -26.65
C PHE A 221 24.26 37.27 -26.98
N ARG A 222 25.53 36.98 -26.65
CA ARG A 222 26.66 37.87 -26.97
C ARG A 222 26.78 38.16 -28.47
N GLN A 223 26.62 37.15 -29.33
CA GLN A 223 26.62 37.36 -30.79
C GLN A 223 25.42 38.18 -31.27
N ARG A 224 24.24 37.97 -30.68
CA ARG A 224 23.03 38.71 -31.03
C ARG A 224 23.11 40.18 -30.61
N VAL A 225 23.64 40.47 -29.43
CA VAL A 225 23.88 41.84 -28.94
C VAL A 225 24.78 42.62 -29.89
N LEU A 226 25.92 42.04 -30.29
CA LEU A 226 26.83 42.64 -31.28
C LEU A 226 26.15 42.91 -32.64
N MET A 227 25.22 42.04 -33.05
CA MET A 227 24.46 42.21 -34.29
C MET A 227 23.48 43.39 -34.23
N GLU A 228 22.75 43.55 -33.13
CA GLU A 228 21.79 44.67 -32.97
C GLU A 228 22.52 46.03 -32.90
N ILE A 229 23.67 46.10 -32.21
CA ILE A 229 24.53 47.32 -32.12
C ILE A 229 25.05 47.79 -33.50
N ARG A 230 25.13 46.88 -34.49
CA ARG A 230 25.49 47.20 -35.88
C ARG A 230 24.29 47.58 -36.76
N ARG A 231 23.11 47.06 -36.45
CA ARG A 231 21.88 47.27 -37.23
C ARG A 231 21.08 48.49 -36.78
N LYS A 232 21.29 48.95 -35.55
CA LYS A 232 20.51 50.03 -34.91
C LYS A 232 21.45 50.92 -34.10
N MET A 233 21.09 52.20 -34.06
CA MET A 233 21.58 53.14 -33.06
C MET A 233 20.79 52.91 -31.76
N LEU A 234 21.49 52.71 -30.64
CA LEU A 234 20.89 52.47 -29.32
C LEU A 234 21.35 53.56 -28.35
N THR A 235 20.51 53.98 -27.41
CA THR A 235 20.97 54.87 -26.33
C THR A 235 22.07 54.21 -25.49
N LEU A 236 23.01 55.01 -24.99
CA LEU A 236 24.11 54.51 -24.14
C LEU A 236 23.58 53.74 -22.92
N SER A 237 22.50 54.20 -22.29
CA SER A 237 21.84 53.48 -21.19
C SER A 237 21.27 52.12 -21.61
N THR A 238 20.76 52.00 -22.84
CA THR A 238 20.28 50.72 -23.39
C THR A 238 21.42 49.79 -23.76
N LEU A 239 22.52 50.32 -24.28
CA LEU A 239 23.71 49.54 -24.62
C LEU A 239 24.38 48.96 -23.36
N ASP A 240 24.51 49.79 -22.31
CA ASP A 240 24.99 49.40 -20.98
C ASP A 240 24.10 48.31 -20.37
N SER A 241 22.77 48.55 -20.34
CA SER A 241 21.77 47.54 -19.92
C SER A 241 21.94 46.22 -20.70
N LEU A 242 22.14 46.29 -22.02
CA LEU A 242 22.20 45.12 -22.89
C LEU A 242 23.47 44.29 -22.71
N PHE A 243 24.59 44.91 -22.32
CA PHE A 243 25.81 44.17 -21.93
C PHE A 243 25.72 43.64 -20.50
N ALA A 244 25.14 44.39 -19.57
CA ALA A 244 24.91 43.96 -18.19
C ALA A 244 23.85 42.84 -18.08
N ALA A 245 22.93 42.72 -19.03
CA ALA A 245 21.72 41.90 -18.91
C ALA A 245 21.91 40.41 -18.53
N SER A 246 23.05 39.78 -18.83
CA SER A 246 23.34 38.40 -18.42
C SER A 246 23.81 38.26 -16.97
N GLU A 247 24.13 39.38 -16.31
CA GLU A 247 24.79 39.45 -15.00
C GLU A 247 24.00 40.34 -14.01
N ASP A 248 23.26 41.35 -14.51
CA ASP A 248 22.31 42.18 -13.76
C ASP A 248 20.87 42.02 -14.28
N LEU A 249 19.94 41.82 -13.34
CA LEU A 249 18.51 41.71 -13.58
C LEU A 249 17.86 43.08 -13.87
N THR A 250 18.43 44.20 -13.38
CA THR A 250 17.82 45.53 -13.56
C THR A 250 17.74 45.95 -15.02
N ALA A 251 18.63 45.42 -15.87
CA ALA A 251 18.58 45.57 -17.32
C ALA A 251 17.23 45.17 -17.95
N LEU A 252 16.48 44.24 -17.35
CA LEU A 252 15.14 43.85 -17.81
C LEU A 252 14.10 44.97 -17.67
N LEU A 253 14.36 45.99 -16.85
CA LEU A 253 13.47 47.14 -16.66
C LEU A 253 13.60 48.19 -17.77
N ASN A 254 14.63 48.11 -18.62
CA ASN A 254 14.82 49.05 -19.71
C ASN A 254 13.82 48.79 -20.86
N TRP A 255 12.81 49.65 -20.96
CA TRP A 255 11.76 49.54 -21.99
C TRP A 255 12.28 49.71 -23.42
N GLU A 256 13.30 50.55 -23.64
CA GLU A 256 13.89 50.73 -24.97
C GLU A 256 14.58 49.44 -25.44
N ALA A 257 15.23 48.71 -24.53
CA ALA A 257 15.78 47.38 -24.80
C ALA A 257 14.70 46.37 -25.24
N TRP A 258 13.51 46.40 -24.62
CA TRP A 258 12.37 45.57 -25.05
C TRP A 258 11.80 45.95 -26.40
N VAL A 259 11.77 47.23 -26.78
CA VAL A 259 11.30 47.65 -28.11
C VAL A 259 12.33 47.29 -29.19
N ASN A 260 13.59 47.60 -28.95
CA ASN A 260 14.65 47.54 -29.97
C ASN A 260 15.36 46.17 -30.04
N ALA A 261 15.48 45.45 -28.93
CA ALA A 261 16.25 44.20 -28.83
C ALA A 261 15.43 42.99 -28.30
N LYS A 262 14.13 42.93 -28.64
CA LYS A 262 13.14 41.88 -28.26
C LYS A 262 13.70 40.47 -28.08
N PHE A 263 14.47 39.98 -29.05
CA PHE A 263 15.01 38.62 -29.03
C PHE A 263 16.14 38.46 -27.99
N ALA A 264 17.01 39.45 -27.84
CA ALA A 264 18.06 39.43 -26.82
C ALA A 264 17.44 39.45 -25.41
N MET A 265 16.41 40.29 -25.18
CA MET A 265 15.68 40.33 -23.91
C MET A 265 14.98 38.99 -23.59
N ALA A 266 14.42 38.30 -24.59
CA ALA A 266 13.86 36.96 -24.40
C ALA A 266 14.92 35.92 -23.99
N LEU A 267 16.14 36.00 -24.53
CA LEU A 267 17.25 35.16 -24.08
C LEU A 267 17.70 35.51 -22.66
N THR A 268 17.70 36.80 -22.29
CA THR A 268 17.96 37.23 -20.92
C THR A 268 16.96 36.62 -19.93
N VAL A 269 15.66 36.65 -20.23
CA VAL A 269 14.65 35.98 -19.40
C VAL A 269 14.94 34.48 -19.25
N PHE A 270 15.41 33.79 -20.31
CA PHE A 270 15.83 32.39 -20.19
C PHE A 270 17.08 32.19 -19.32
N ILE A 271 18.07 33.08 -19.40
CA ILE A 271 19.28 33.04 -18.55
C ILE A 271 18.88 33.07 -17.07
N TRP A 272 18.02 34.02 -16.68
CA TRP A 272 17.54 34.19 -15.30
C TRP A 272 16.57 33.10 -14.84
N THR A 273 15.76 32.52 -15.74
CA THR A 273 14.86 31.39 -15.42
C THR A 273 15.55 30.02 -15.50
N SER A 274 16.80 29.94 -15.98
CA SER A 274 17.54 28.68 -16.10
C SER A 274 17.67 27.83 -14.82
N PRO A 275 17.65 28.36 -13.57
CA PRO A 275 17.62 27.52 -12.36
C PRO A 275 16.37 26.61 -12.27
N LEU A 276 15.24 27.04 -12.85
CA LEU A 276 13.99 26.25 -12.86
C LEU A 276 14.16 24.89 -13.54
N ILE A 277 15.09 24.77 -14.50
CA ILE A 277 15.40 23.50 -15.16
C ILE A 277 15.85 22.47 -14.12
N VAL A 278 16.76 22.84 -13.21
CA VAL A 278 17.28 21.93 -12.17
C VAL A 278 16.20 21.65 -11.11
N ILE A 279 15.45 22.67 -10.71
CA ILE A 279 14.38 22.54 -9.70
C ILE A 279 13.30 21.55 -10.17
N PHE A 280 12.71 21.78 -11.35
CA PHE A 280 11.63 20.93 -11.83
C PHE A 280 12.10 19.53 -12.23
N THR A 281 13.30 19.37 -12.79
CA THR A 281 13.83 18.03 -13.11
C THR A 281 14.11 17.20 -11.86
N SER A 282 14.59 17.83 -10.77
CA SER A 282 14.83 17.15 -9.49
C SER A 282 13.55 16.60 -8.84
N TYR A 283 12.39 17.20 -9.10
CA TYR A 283 11.09 16.73 -8.59
C TYR A 283 10.53 15.50 -9.34
N THR A 284 11.11 15.12 -10.47
CA THR A 284 10.55 14.06 -11.33
C THR A 284 10.78 12.63 -10.82
N LEU A 285 11.67 12.44 -9.84
CA LEU A 285 11.84 11.19 -9.12
C LEU A 285 11.32 11.38 -7.70
N THR A 286 10.33 10.59 -7.31
CA THR A 286 9.75 10.59 -5.96
C THR A 286 9.87 9.20 -5.33
N ILE A 287 9.70 9.14 -4.02
CA ILE A 287 9.62 7.88 -3.28
C ILE A 287 8.16 7.71 -2.85
N ALA A 288 7.58 6.55 -3.17
CA ALA A 288 6.25 6.19 -2.72
C ALA A 288 6.23 4.76 -2.17
N PRO A 289 5.35 4.45 -1.21
CA PRO A 289 5.10 3.08 -0.82
C PRO A 289 4.47 2.32 -2.00
N SER A 290 5.11 1.25 -2.44
CA SER A 290 4.60 0.34 -3.47
C SER A 290 4.46 -1.05 -2.87
N THR A 291 3.35 -1.72 -3.15
CA THR A 291 3.18 -3.14 -2.85
C THR A 291 4.00 -3.94 -3.85
N GLN A 292 5.01 -4.64 -3.38
CA GLN A 292 5.71 -5.65 -4.16
C GLN A 292 5.00 -6.99 -3.95
N GLU A 293 4.65 -7.69 -5.03
CA GLU A 293 4.06 -9.04 -4.99
C GLU A 293 5.09 -10.07 -5.45
N GLU A 294 5.19 -11.18 -4.71
CA GLU A 294 6.10 -12.28 -4.99
C GLU A 294 5.31 -13.60 -4.96
N HIS A 295 5.38 -14.37 -6.04
CA HIS A 295 4.90 -15.75 -6.06
C HIS A 295 5.92 -16.63 -5.36
N ALA A 296 5.52 -17.25 -4.24
CA ALA A 296 6.40 -18.04 -3.38
C ALA A 296 5.72 -19.35 -2.98
N MET A 297 6.49 -20.26 -2.40
CA MET A 297 5.95 -21.36 -1.61
C MET A 297 5.96 -20.93 -0.14
N CYS A 298 4.84 -21.10 0.56
CA CYS A 298 4.73 -20.87 1.99
C CYS A 298 4.53 -22.20 2.71
N GLN A 299 5.21 -22.39 3.83
CA GLN A 299 5.10 -23.60 4.66
C GLN A 299 3.93 -23.48 5.65
N GLY A 300 3.49 -24.61 6.20
CA GLY A 300 2.50 -24.64 7.29
C GLY A 300 1.06 -24.24 6.91
N ILE A 301 0.74 -24.13 5.62
CA ILE A 301 -0.62 -23.83 5.14
C ILE A 301 -1.53 -25.05 5.36
N ARG A 302 -2.69 -24.80 5.98
CA ARG A 302 -3.68 -25.83 6.34
C ARG A 302 -4.95 -25.71 5.52
N THR A 303 -5.60 -26.84 5.31
CA THR A 303 -6.92 -26.99 4.69
C THR A 303 -7.81 -27.85 5.58
N LEU A 304 -9.06 -28.06 5.17
CA LEU A 304 -9.98 -28.98 5.86
C LEU A 304 -10.15 -30.29 5.07
N ASN A 305 -10.27 -31.41 5.77
CA ASN A 305 -10.66 -32.69 5.22
C ASN A 305 -11.41 -33.52 6.28
N PHE A 306 -12.73 -33.49 6.24
CA PHE A 306 -13.58 -34.26 7.15
C PHE A 306 -13.56 -35.78 6.93
N SER A 307 -12.88 -36.27 5.87
CA SER A 307 -12.73 -37.72 5.66
C SER A 307 -12.01 -38.42 6.82
N HIS A 308 -11.18 -37.69 7.59
CA HIS A 308 -10.47 -38.21 8.76
C HIS A 308 -11.40 -38.60 9.92
N GLU A 309 -12.61 -38.03 9.99
CA GLU A 309 -13.62 -38.41 11.00
C GLU A 309 -14.10 -39.86 10.80
N ARG A 310 -14.00 -40.41 9.59
CA ARG A 310 -14.31 -41.83 9.32
C ARG A 310 -13.40 -42.75 10.11
N THR A 311 -12.10 -42.46 10.11
CA THR A 311 -11.04 -43.31 10.67
C THR A 311 -10.74 -43.00 12.13
N ILE A 312 -10.75 -41.73 12.54
CA ILE A 312 -10.41 -41.33 13.91
C ILE A 312 -11.47 -41.87 14.88
N TYR A 313 -11.02 -42.54 15.93
CA TYR A 313 -11.88 -43.15 16.94
C TYR A 313 -11.49 -42.67 18.34
N PHE A 314 -12.48 -42.43 19.19
CA PHE A 314 -12.20 -41.97 20.56
C PHE A 314 -11.65 -43.09 21.47
N ARG A 315 -11.83 -44.37 21.12
CA ARG A 315 -11.26 -45.52 21.86
C ARG A 315 -9.80 -45.82 21.46
N ASP A 316 -9.45 -45.61 20.20
CA ASP A 316 -8.07 -45.63 19.70
C ASP A 316 -7.65 -44.21 19.25
N PRO A 317 -7.36 -43.31 20.21
CA PRO A 317 -7.21 -41.90 19.92
C PRO A 317 -5.84 -41.60 19.31
N VAL A 318 -5.85 -41.25 18.03
CA VAL A 318 -4.67 -40.87 17.24
C VAL A 318 -3.88 -39.75 17.93
N LYS A 319 -2.56 -39.93 18.03
CA LYS A 319 -1.63 -38.96 18.61
C LYS A 319 -0.65 -38.41 17.58
N ILE A 320 -0.56 -37.09 17.49
CA ILE A 320 0.43 -36.38 16.68
C ILE A 320 1.29 -35.53 17.62
N ASN A 321 2.61 -35.77 17.63
CA ASN A 321 3.57 -35.18 18.59
C ASN A 321 3.16 -35.32 20.07
N GLY A 322 2.48 -36.42 20.43
CA GLY A 322 1.99 -36.68 21.79
C GLY A 322 0.68 -35.97 22.16
N TYR A 323 0.14 -35.12 21.29
CA TYR A 323 -1.18 -34.51 21.44
C TYR A 323 -2.25 -35.39 20.80
N TYR A 324 -3.42 -35.48 21.42
CA TYR A 324 -4.58 -36.17 20.85
C TYR A 324 -5.23 -35.32 19.75
N GLU A 325 -5.62 -35.98 18.66
CA GLU A 325 -6.57 -35.44 17.69
C GLU A 325 -8.00 -35.50 18.25
N VAL A 326 -8.83 -34.52 17.89
CA VAL A 326 -10.18 -34.34 18.45
C VAL A 326 -11.22 -34.38 17.34
N SER A 327 -12.17 -35.31 17.44
CA SER A 327 -13.34 -35.41 16.57
C SER A 327 -14.29 -34.24 16.75
N SER A 328 -15.05 -33.91 15.69
CA SER A 328 -16.13 -32.93 15.73
C SER A 328 -17.31 -33.36 16.61
N SER A 329 -17.44 -34.66 16.89
CA SER A 329 -18.60 -35.27 17.55
C SER A 329 -18.25 -35.94 18.88
N LEU A 330 -19.22 -35.98 19.79
CA LEU A 330 -19.19 -36.76 21.03
C LEU A 330 -20.07 -38.01 20.87
N TRP A 331 -19.69 -39.08 21.57
CA TRP A 331 -20.24 -40.42 21.40
C TRP A 331 -20.74 -41.01 22.73
N ASN A 332 -21.89 -41.68 22.67
CA ASN A 332 -22.41 -42.61 23.67
C ASN A 332 -22.15 -44.06 23.21
N THR A 333 -22.31 -45.04 24.11
CA THR A 333 -22.11 -46.45 23.78
C THR A 333 -23.18 -47.36 24.35
N THR A 334 -23.51 -48.46 23.66
CA THR A 334 -24.29 -49.58 24.23
C THR A 334 -23.41 -50.62 24.95
N GLY A 335 -22.12 -50.68 24.61
CA GLY A 335 -21.15 -51.64 25.14
C GLY A 335 -20.73 -51.38 26.60
N VAL A 336 -19.67 -52.04 27.06
CA VAL A 336 -19.05 -51.71 28.36
C VAL A 336 -18.11 -50.51 28.17
N GLY A 337 -18.17 -49.56 29.11
CA GLY A 337 -17.33 -48.35 29.04
C GLY A 337 -15.87 -48.69 29.34
N GLY A 338 -14.96 -48.39 28.41
CA GLY A 338 -13.52 -48.64 28.56
C GLY A 338 -13.02 -49.95 27.95
N GLU A 339 -13.90 -50.79 27.41
CA GLU A 339 -13.54 -52.00 26.65
C GLU A 339 -13.70 -51.75 25.14
N ASP A 340 -13.05 -52.51 24.28
CA ASP A 340 -13.32 -52.47 22.84
C ASP A 340 -14.66 -53.16 22.53
N LEU A 341 -15.39 -52.64 21.55
CA LEU A 341 -16.68 -53.23 21.14
C LEU A 341 -16.44 -54.54 20.38
N ASP A 342 -17.24 -55.56 20.68
CA ASP A 342 -17.28 -56.78 19.88
C ASP A 342 -17.94 -56.49 18.51
N LYS A 343 -17.13 -56.55 17.44
CA LYS A 343 -17.58 -56.30 16.07
C LYS A 343 -18.56 -57.35 15.55
N ASP A 344 -18.57 -58.54 16.14
CA ASP A 344 -19.48 -59.61 15.76
C ASP A 344 -20.82 -59.52 16.54
N ASN A 345 -20.91 -58.65 17.55
CA ASN A 345 -22.12 -58.42 18.35
C ASN A 345 -22.94 -57.22 17.82
N PRO A 346 -24.11 -57.42 17.18
CA PRO A 346 -24.91 -56.33 16.61
C PRO A 346 -25.56 -55.41 17.66
N ASP A 347 -25.59 -55.79 18.94
CA ASP A 347 -26.08 -54.95 20.04
C ASP A 347 -24.97 -54.05 20.64
N GLU A 348 -23.70 -54.19 20.22
CA GLU A 348 -22.57 -53.36 20.67
C GLU A 348 -22.14 -52.34 19.62
N PHE A 349 -22.56 -51.09 19.80
CA PHE A 349 -22.23 -49.98 18.92
C PHE A 349 -22.10 -48.65 19.67
N ASP A 350 -21.31 -47.75 19.09
CA ASP A 350 -21.20 -46.36 19.52
C ASP A 350 -22.15 -45.49 18.69
N TYR A 351 -22.79 -44.52 19.34
CA TYR A 351 -23.77 -43.66 18.68
C TYR A 351 -23.66 -42.20 19.10
N TYR A 352 -24.08 -41.29 18.22
CA TYR A 352 -23.95 -39.86 18.39
C TYR A 352 -24.71 -39.36 19.62
N THR A 353 -24.15 -38.38 20.35
CA THR A 353 -24.84 -37.72 21.47
C THR A 353 -24.93 -36.20 21.34
N SER A 354 -23.84 -35.54 20.94
CA SER A 354 -23.74 -34.08 20.84
C SER A 354 -22.50 -33.68 20.03
N PRO A 355 -22.33 -32.40 19.67
CA PRO A 355 -21.03 -31.89 19.25
C PRO A 355 -19.96 -32.15 20.31
N SER A 356 -18.70 -32.18 19.90
CA SER A 356 -17.58 -32.19 20.85
C SER A 356 -17.40 -30.82 21.50
N GLN A 357 -16.89 -30.79 22.73
CA GLN A 357 -16.64 -29.53 23.45
C GLN A 357 -15.72 -28.57 22.68
N GLN A 358 -14.77 -29.09 21.90
CA GLN A 358 -13.91 -28.25 21.07
C GLN A 358 -14.68 -27.61 19.90
N SER A 359 -15.60 -28.36 19.28
CA SER A 359 -16.50 -27.84 18.24
C SER A 359 -17.42 -26.74 18.77
N ASP A 360 -18.02 -26.95 19.95
CA ASP A 360 -18.86 -25.93 20.59
C ASP A 360 -18.05 -24.68 20.96
N ILE A 361 -16.85 -24.83 21.53
CA ILE A 361 -15.95 -23.69 21.83
C ILE A 361 -15.59 -22.92 20.55
N LEU A 362 -15.37 -23.59 19.41
CA LEU A 362 -15.09 -22.94 18.14
C LEU A 362 -16.32 -22.19 17.60
N ALA A 363 -17.52 -22.77 17.70
CA ALA A 363 -18.76 -22.11 17.31
C ALA A 363 -19.07 -20.89 18.20
N GLU A 364 -18.90 -20.99 19.53
CA GLU A 364 -19.11 -19.87 20.44
C GLU A 364 -18.03 -18.77 20.27
N LYS A 365 -16.77 -19.12 20.00
CA LYS A 365 -15.74 -18.13 19.61
C LYS A 365 -16.09 -17.42 18.30
N THR A 366 -16.68 -18.13 17.33
CA THR A 366 -17.16 -17.54 16.06
C THR A 366 -18.34 -16.59 16.30
N LEU A 367 -19.26 -16.98 17.19
CA LEU A 367 -20.39 -16.16 17.65
C LEU A 367 -19.92 -14.82 18.23
N TYR A 368 -19.10 -14.85 19.28
CA TYR A 368 -18.63 -13.62 19.94
C TYR A 368 -17.58 -12.83 19.13
N GLY A 369 -16.83 -13.50 18.25
CA GLY A 369 -15.86 -12.84 17.37
C GLY A 369 -16.45 -12.22 16.11
N GLU A 370 -17.73 -12.54 15.80
CA GLU A 370 -18.46 -12.17 14.59
C GLU A 370 -17.73 -12.47 13.26
N LYS A 371 -16.78 -13.40 13.28
CA LYS A 371 -15.92 -13.81 12.15
C LYS A 371 -15.27 -15.16 12.44
N ALA A 372 -14.72 -15.80 11.41
CA ALA A 372 -13.92 -17.02 11.55
C ALA A 372 -12.76 -16.81 12.55
N VAL A 373 -12.59 -17.75 13.47
CA VAL A 373 -11.54 -17.75 14.49
C VAL A 373 -10.19 -17.96 13.82
N MET A 374 -9.18 -17.19 14.26
CA MET A 374 -7.83 -17.21 13.72
C MET A 374 -6.90 -18.01 14.62
N ARG A 375 -5.92 -18.69 14.05
CA ARG A 375 -4.80 -19.24 14.84
C ARG A 375 -3.79 -18.15 15.15
N GLU A 376 -3.43 -17.99 16.41
CA GLU A 376 -2.35 -17.09 16.85
C GLU A 376 -1.04 -17.38 16.11
N ASN A 377 -0.26 -16.34 15.83
CA ASN A 377 1.01 -16.40 15.09
C ASN A 377 0.96 -17.00 13.66
N SER A 378 -0.21 -17.37 13.14
CA SER A 378 -0.37 -17.98 11.81
C SER A 378 0.24 -17.15 10.67
N SER A 379 0.11 -15.82 10.72
CA SER A 379 0.71 -14.92 9.74
C SER A 379 2.24 -14.93 9.79
N LEU A 380 2.83 -14.93 11.00
CA LEU A 380 4.27 -14.99 11.17
C LEU A 380 4.84 -16.33 10.67
N GLU A 381 4.18 -17.44 11.02
CA GLU A 381 4.61 -18.79 10.63
C GLU A 381 4.45 -19.06 9.13
N ILE A 382 3.37 -18.59 8.49
CA ILE A 382 3.08 -18.86 7.07
C ILE A 382 3.74 -17.82 6.15
N CYS A 383 3.58 -16.51 6.42
CA CYS A 383 4.05 -15.46 5.53
C CYS A 383 5.51 -15.07 5.79
N GLY A 384 6.01 -15.29 7.00
CA GLY A 384 7.32 -14.81 7.47
C GLY A 384 7.31 -13.35 7.93
N GLN A 385 8.29 -12.97 8.76
CA GLN A 385 8.34 -11.67 9.40
C GLN A 385 8.30 -10.49 8.41
N GLY A 386 7.35 -9.57 8.64
CA GLY A 386 7.20 -8.34 7.85
C GLY A 386 6.52 -8.52 6.48
N TRP A 387 6.08 -9.73 6.13
CA TRP A 387 5.34 -10.01 4.90
C TRP A 387 3.86 -10.27 5.21
N ASN A 388 2.99 -9.70 4.38
CA ASN A 388 1.61 -10.16 4.24
C ASN A 388 1.61 -11.30 3.22
N CYS A 389 0.62 -12.20 3.23
CA CYS A 389 0.49 -13.20 2.18
C CYS A 389 -0.97 -13.58 1.90
N SER A 390 -1.25 -14.08 0.70
CA SER A 390 -2.54 -14.64 0.35
C SER A 390 -2.37 -15.96 -0.38
N TYR A 391 -3.19 -16.94 -0.05
CA TYR A 391 -3.23 -18.25 -0.72
C TYR A 391 -4.69 -18.66 -0.94
N THR A 392 -4.91 -19.70 -1.75
CA THR A 392 -6.25 -20.24 -2.00
C THR A 392 -6.25 -21.73 -1.67
N ILE A 393 -7.15 -22.15 -0.79
CA ILE A 393 -7.36 -23.55 -0.43
C ILE A 393 -8.66 -24.07 -1.04
N GLU A 394 -8.68 -25.36 -1.37
CA GLU A 394 -9.87 -26.10 -1.77
C GLU A 394 -10.09 -27.26 -0.79
N PHE A 395 -11.34 -27.45 -0.37
CA PHE A 395 -11.72 -28.52 0.57
C PHE A 395 -13.18 -28.91 0.41
N THR A 396 -13.57 -30.03 1.03
CA THR A 396 -14.98 -30.46 1.14
C THR A 396 -15.39 -30.40 2.60
N ALA A 397 -16.53 -29.78 2.88
CA ALA A 397 -17.05 -29.51 4.22
C ALA A 397 -18.59 -29.46 4.18
N PRO A 398 -19.30 -29.51 5.33
CA PRO A 398 -20.73 -29.25 5.33
C PRO A 398 -21.04 -27.81 4.90
N GLY A 399 -22.20 -27.60 4.27
CA GLY A 399 -22.66 -26.30 3.79
C GLY A 399 -24.17 -26.24 3.61
N TYR A 400 -24.79 -25.14 4.02
CA TYR A 400 -26.23 -24.94 3.83
C TYR A 400 -26.55 -24.28 2.49
N LYS A 401 -27.47 -24.88 1.72
CA LYS A 401 -28.00 -24.34 0.46
C LYS A 401 -29.35 -23.68 0.72
N CYS A 402 -29.35 -22.36 0.86
CA CYS A 402 -30.55 -21.57 1.11
C CYS A 402 -31.29 -21.18 -0.17
N GLN A 403 -32.62 -21.12 -0.12
CA GLN A 403 -33.51 -20.67 -1.20
C GLN A 403 -34.66 -19.84 -0.63
N ASP A 404 -35.01 -18.74 -1.29
CA ASP A 404 -36.14 -17.88 -0.89
C ASP A 404 -37.47 -18.48 -1.37
N LEU A 405 -38.44 -18.59 -0.45
CA LEU A 405 -39.67 -19.36 -0.64
C LEU A 405 -40.93 -18.49 -0.73
N ALA A 406 -40.98 -17.40 0.04
CA ALA A 406 -42.06 -16.40 0.00
C ALA A 406 -41.51 -14.99 0.28
N SER A 407 -42.17 -13.97 -0.29
CA SER A 407 -41.91 -12.56 -0.01
C SER A 407 -43.17 -11.74 -0.26
N GLY A 408 -43.63 -11.01 0.75
CA GLY A 408 -44.88 -10.25 0.73
C GLY A 408 -45.94 -10.82 1.66
N VAL A 409 -46.92 -9.98 2.01
CA VAL A 409 -48.04 -10.36 2.88
C VAL A 409 -48.95 -11.35 2.15
N ASP A 410 -49.31 -12.43 2.84
CA ASP A 410 -50.09 -13.57 2.30
C ASP A 410 -49.51 -14.23 1.03
N ALA A 411 -48.19 -14.15 0.83
CA ALA A 411 -47.54 -14.85 -0.27
C ALA A 411 -47.52 -16.38 -0.04
N ASP A 412 -47.96 -17.15 -1.03
CA ASP A 412 -47.90 -18.62 -1.03
C ASP A 412 -46.46 -19.10 -0.84
N VAL A 413 -46.24 -19.97 0.15
CA VAL A 413 -44.91 -20.48 0.47
C VAL A 413 -44.56 -21.64 -0.45
N LYS A 414 -43.50 -21.47 -1.25
CA LYS A 414 -42.97 -22.53 -2.11
C LYS A 414 -42.40 -23.68 -1.30
N LYS A 415 -42.50 -24.90 -1.84
CA LYS A 415 -41.80 -26.07 -1.30
C LYS A 415 -40.30 -25.96 -1.51
N LEU A 416 -39.52 -26.49 -0.57
CA LEU A 416 -38.07 -26.63 -0.68
C LEU A 416 -37.73 -28.09 -1.01
N GLY A 417 -37.63 -28.39 -2.30
CA GLY A 417 -37.64 -29.78 -2.77
C GLY A 417 -38.97 -30.44 -2.43
N ASP A 418 -38.93 -31.58 -1.75
CA ASP A 418 -40.12 -32.28 -1.23
C ASP A 418 -40.59 -31.73 0.15
N ALA A 419 -39.78 -30.86 0.76
CA ALA A 419 -40.00 -30.05 1.96
C ALA A 419 -41.20 -29.08 1.93
N GLU A 420 -42.21 -29.24 2.80
CA GLU A 420 -43.19 -28.17 3.08
C GLU A 420 -42.76 -27.33 4.30
N CYS A 421 -42.88 -26.00 4.20
CA CYS A 421 -42.57 -25.08 5.29
C CYS A 421 -43.65 -25.19 6.40
N PRO A 422 -43.26 -25.33 7.68
CA PRO A 422 -44.22 -25.53 8.78
C PRO A 422 -45.07 -24.29 9.14
N PHE A 423 -44.80 -23.12 8.53
CA PHE A 423 -45.53 -21.87 8.78
C PHE A 423 -45.65 -21.00 7.51
N ASN A 424 -46.66 -20.12 7.54
CA ASN A 424 -46.96 -19.14 6.48
C ASN A 424 -46.54 -17.72 6.88
N THR A 425 -46.52 -16.79 5.91
CA THR A 425 -46.17 -15.37 6.15
C THR A 425 -47.04 -14.66 7.19
N SER A 426 -48.22 -15.19 7.50
CA SER A 426 -49.20 -14.59 8.43
C SER A 426 -48.72 -14.55 9.89
N ILE A 427 -47.70 -15.31 10.29
CA ILE A 427 -47.12 -15.23 11.64
C ILE A 427 -46.17 -14.02 11.82
N LEU A 428 -45.74 -13.43 10.70
CA LEU A 428 -44.78 -12.33 10.65
C LEU A 428 -45.47 -10.97 10.58
N ALA A 429 -44.83 -9.93 11.12
CA ALA A 429 -45.28 -8.55 10.97
C ALA A 429 -45.34 -8.18 9.47
N PRO A 430 -46.39 -7.48 9.00
CA PRO A 430 -47.33 -6.70 9.82
C PRO A 430 -48.56 -7.46 10.36
N LYS A 431 -48.88 -8.66 9.87
CA LYS A 431 -50.09 -9.39 10.30
C LYS A 431 -49.93 -10.11 11.64
N GLY A 432 -48.78 -10.76 11.82
CA GLY A 432 -48.44 -11.45 13.06
C GLY A 432 -47.58 -10.59 13.98
N ASN A 433 -47.30 -11.11 15.16
CA ASN A 433 -46.54 -10.42 16.21
C ASN A 433 -45.03 -10.73 16.20
N THR A 434 -44.53 -11.51 15.24
CA THR A 434 -43.09 -11.84 15.14
C THR A 434 -42.39 -11.06 14.02
N THR A 435 -41.17 -10.59 14.27
CA THR A 435 -40.29 -10.01 13.23
C THR A 435 -39.20 -10.97 12.79
N TYR A 436 -38.95 -12.01 13.59
CA TYR A 436 -38.06 -13.12 13.30
C TYR A 436 -38.65 -14.39 13.88
N TYR A 437 -38.66 -15.46 13.10
CA TYR A 437 -39.15 -16.78 13.49
C TYR A 437 -38.27 -17.84 12.82
N ALA A 438 -37.45 -18.52 13.61
CA ALA A 438 -36.56 -19.56 13.15
C ALA A 438 -36.91 -20.90 13.80
N MET A 439 -37.31 -21.86 12.97
CA MET A 439 -37.63 -23.22 13.36
C MET A 439 -36.58 -24.16 12.78
N LEU A 440 -35.48 -24.33 13.52
CA LEU A 440 -34.26 -24.94 13.00
C LEU A 440 -34.03 -26.37 13.47
N THR A 441 -34.62 -26.75 14.61
CA THR A 441 -34.45 -28.07 15.24
C THR A 441 -35.59 -29.04 14.91
N GLN A 442 -36.34 -28.81 13.82
CA GLN A 442 -37.43 -29.70 13.42
C GLN A 442 -36.87 -30.95 12.74
N GLY A 443 -37.21 -32.13 13.27
CA GLY A 443 -36.59 -33.39 12.86
C GLY A 443 -35.16 -33.56 13.37
N ASP A 444 -34.70 -32.69 14.28
CA ASP A 444 -33.39 -32.87 14.93
C ASP A 444 -33.44 -34.03 15.91
N TYR A 445 -32.27 -34.60 16.14
CA TYR A 445 -32.02 -35.69 17.08
C TYR A 445 -32.52 -35.33 18.50
N GLU A 446 -33.25 -36.23 19.17
CA GLU A 446 -33.68 -35.99 20.56
C GLU A 446 -32.63 -36.50 21.57
N ASN A 447 -32.02 -35.58 22.33
CA ASN A 447 -31.04 -35.93 23.37
C ASN A 447 -31.68 -36.04 24.76
N PRO A 448 -31.56 -37.18 25.49
CA PRO A 448 -31.02 -38.46 25.06
C PRO A 448 -32.05 -39.33 24.33
N GLN A 449 -31.62 -40.09 23.31
CA GLN A 449 -32.51 -40.91 22.48
C GLN A 449 -33.24 -42.04 23.23
N ILE A 450 -32.71 -42.48 24.37
CA ILE A 450 -33.25 -43.57 25.16
C ILE A 450 -33.00 -43.31 26.65
N ILE A 451 -33.72 -44.01 27.52
CA ILE A 451 -33.44 -43.97 28.96
C ILE A 451 -32.14 -44.76 29.21
N ALA A 452 -31.08 -44.02 29.53
CA ALA A 452 -29.72 -44.52 29.65
C ALA A 452 -29.10 -44.25 31.02
N GLU A 453 -27.94 -44.86 31.25
CA GLU A 453 -27.00 -44.61 32.34
C GLU A 453 -25.90 -43.63 31.90
N VAL A 454 -24.89 -43.42 32.75
CA VAL A 454 -23.71 -42.61 32.42
C VAL A 454 -22.99 -43.22 31.22
N GLY A 455 -22.51 -42.38 30.28
CA GLY A 455 -21.94 -42.83 29.00
C GLY A 455 -22.98 -43.26 27.96
N GLY A 456 -24.27 -43.08 28.25
CA GLY A 456 -25.36 -43.36 27.30
C GLY A 456 -25.79 -44.82 27.21
N LYS A 457 -25.23 -45.72 28.03
CA LYS A 457 -25.62 -47.14 28.01
C LYS A 457 -27.13 -47.31 28.28
N PRO A 458 -27.92 -47.92 27.38
CA PRO A 458 -29.37 -48.05 27.59
C PRO A 458 -29.69 -48.92 28.82
N LYS A 459 -30.70 -48.52 29.62
CA LYS A 459 -31.14 -49.30 30.80
C LYS A 459 -31.91 -50.56 30.47
N ILE A 460 -32.45 -50.65 29.25
CA ILE A 460 -33.10 -51.87 28.76
C ILE A 460 -32.03 -52.89 28.36
N LYS A 461 -32.35 -54.18 28.47
CA LYS A 461 -31.49 -55.23 27.93
C LYS A 461 -31.67 -55.35 26.41
N PRO A 462 -30.64 -55.83 25.67
CA PRO A 462 -30.76 -56.20 24.27
C PRO A 462 -31.91 -57.20 24.00
N PRO A 463 -32.47 -57.25 22.76
CA PRO A 463 -32.07 -56.46 21.59
C PRO A 463 -32.60 -55.03 21.61
N TYR A 464 -31.76 -54.09 21.19
CA TYR A 464 -32.10 -52.66 21.16
C TYR A 464 -33.10 -52.29 20.04
N PRO A 465 -33.80 -51.14 20.12
CA PRO A 465 -34.64 -50.65 19.03
C PRO A 465 -33.81 -50.43 17.75
N LYS A 466 -34.31 -50.90 16.61
CA LYS A 466 -33.65 -50.79 15.28
C LYS A 466 -33.14 -49.37 14.98
N ASN A 467 -33.91 -48.36 15.40
CA ASN A 467 -33.66 -46.96 15.09
C ASN A 467 -32.85 -46.22 16.17
N LEU A 468 -32.27 -46.92 17.17
CA LEU A 468 -31.37 -46.33 18.16
C LEU A 468 -30.05 -45.91 17.51
N GLY A 469 -29.64 -44.66 17.71
CA GLY A 469 -28.45 -44.06 17.12
C GLY A 469 -28.60 -43.62 15.66
N VAL A 470 -29.65 -44.01 14.97
CA VAL A 470 -29.76 -43.82 13.51
C VAL A 470 -30.03 -42.36 13.17
N PHE A 471 -29.23 -41.77 12.29
CA PHE A 471 -29.58 -40.48 11.69
C PHE A 471 -30.65 -40.69 10.61
N ARG A 472 -31.86 -40.20 10.90
CA ARG A 472 -33.06 -40.40 10.05
C ARG A 472 -33.29 -39.25 9.07
N THR A 473 -32.91 -38.03 9.46
CA THR A 473 -33.02 -36.80 8.66
C THR A 473 -32.05 -35.75 9.16
N GLU A 474 -31.60 -34.86 8.28
CA GLU A 474 -31.04 -33.58 8.70
C GLU A 474 -32.17 -32.54 8.82
N PRO A 475 -32.17 -31.70 9.86
CA PRO A 475 -33.10 -30.58 9.96
C PRO A 475 -32.93 -29.56 8.82
N ILE A 476 -34.05 -29.22 8.19
CA ILE A 476 -34.15 -28.07 7.28
C ILE A 476 -34.17 -26.80 8.15
N LEU A 477 -33.37 -25.80 7.79
CA LEU A 477 -33.39 -24.51 8.47
C LEU A 477 -34.52 -23.63 7.92
N TRP A 478 -35.66 -23.54 8.60
CA TRP A 478 -36.76 -22.66 8.21
C TRP A 478 -36.67 -21.31 8.90
N PHE A 479 -36.58 -20.23 8.12
CA PHE A 479 -36.52 -18.85 8.60
C PHE A 479 -37.65 -18.01 8.02
N GLY A 480 -38.45 -17.40 8.90
CA GLY A 480 -39.33 -16.29 8.59
C GLY A 480 -38.78 -15.00 9.20
N TYR A 481 -38.80 -13.89 8.47
CA TYR A 481 -38.46 -12.58 9.01
C TYR A 481 -39.16 -11.43 8.30
N SER A 482 -39.34 -10.32 9.00
CA SER A 482 -39.89 -9.07 8.44
C SER A 482 -38.75 -8.15 8.00
N ASP A 483 -38.67 -7.89 6.70
CA ASP A 483 -37.72 -6.95 6.11
C ASP A 483 -38.35 -5.56 5.96
N VAL A 484 -37.52 -4.51 5.95
CA VAL A 484 -37.97 -3.11 5.92
C VAL A 484 -37.18 -2.30 4.89
N LYS A 485 -37.82 -1.27 4.30
CA LYS A 485 -37.24 -0.48 3.21
C LYS A 485 -36.03 0.32 3.69
N ASP A 486 -36.24 1.18 4.69
CA ASP A 486 -35.18 1.88 5.39
C ASP A 486 -34.96 1.23 6.77
N ARG A 487 -33.70 1.13 7.18
CA ARG A 487 -33.24 0.53 8.44
C ARG A 487 -32.56 1.55 9.35
N SER A 488 -32.25 2.74 8.84
CA SER A 488 -31.68 3.84 9.62
C SER A 488 -32.72 4.65 10.39
N VAL A 489 -34.00 4.29 10.24
CA VAL A 489 -35.15 4.89 10.94
C VAL A 489 -35.75 3.85 11.87
N GLU A 490 -36.23 4.29 13.04
CA GLU A 490 -36.98 3.44 13.97
C GLU A 490 -38.28 2.95 13.32
N GLN A 491 -38.52 1.64 13.38
CA GLN A 491 -39.71 1.04 12.79
C GLN A 491 -40.90 1.04 13.78
N PRO A 492 -42.15 1.17 13.30
CA PRO A 492 -43.34 1.12 14.15
C PRO A 492 -43.34 -0.15 15.02
N SER A 493 -43.35 0.02 16.34
CA SER A 493 -43.32 -1.10 17.30
C SER A 493 -44.71 -1.59 17.69
N VAL A 494 -45.73 -0.72 17.60
CA VAL A 494 -47.12 -1.02 17.98
C VAL A 494 -47.92 -1.50 16.75
N PRO A 495 -48.53 -2.70 16.80
CA PRO A 495 -49.39 -3.20 15.73
C PRO A 495 -50.56 -2.27 15.39
N GLY A 496 -50.70 -1.93 14.11
CA GLY A 496 -51.81 -1.10 13.60
C GLY A 496 -51.65 0.41 13.80
N GLU A 497 -50.52 0.89 14.32
CA GLU A 497 -50.26 2.33 14.49
C GLU A 497 -49.43 2.91 13.34
N GLY A 498 -49.83 4.10 12.85
CA GLY A 498 -49.11 4.82 11.79
C GLY A 498 -48.98 4.04 10.47
N ASP A 499 -47.76 3.94 9.94
CA ASP A 499 -47.46 3.21 8.70
C ASP A 499 -47.10 1.72 8.93
N TRP A 500 -47.47 1.13 10.08
CA TRP A 500 -47.19 -0.27 10.45
C TRP A 500 -47.39 -1.27 9.30
N ASP A 501 -48.55 -1.26 8.64
CA ASP A 501 -48.91 -2.20 7.56
C ASP A 501 -48.06 -2.05 6.29
N LYS A 502 -47.34 -0.92 6.15
CA LYS A 502 -46.47 -0.62 5.00
C LYS A 502 -44.98 -0.71 5.34
N ALA A 503 -44.63 -0.69 6.62
CA ALA A 503 -43.24 -0.73 7.10
C ALA A 503 -42.62 -2.10 6.82
N TYR A 504 -43.33 -3.16 7.19
CA TYR A 504 -42.83 -4.54 7.19
C TYR A 504 -43.21 -5.33 5.93
N THR A 505 -42.24 -6.03 5.36
CA THR A 505 -42.41 -6.99 4.26
C THR A 505 -41.96 -8.38 4.75
N PRO A 506 -42.89 -9.31 5.04
CA PRO A 506 -42.52 -10.63 5.52
C PRO A 506 -41.86 -11.46 4.40
N LYS A 507 -40.83 -12.22 4.75
CA LYS A 507 -40.05 -13.09 3.89
C LYS A 507 -39.83 -14.43 4.56
N ILE A 508 -39.85 -15.50 3.77
CA ILE A 508 -39.54 -16.87 4.23
C ILE A 508 -38.49 -17.46 3.30
N PHE A 509 -37.45 -18.05 3.89
CA PHE A 509 -36.45 -18.85 3.18
C PHE A 509 -36.15 -20.14 3.95
N GLY A 510 -35.71 -21.16 3.23
CA GLY A 510 -35.33 -22.45 3.80
C GLY A 510 -33.93 -22.85 3.35
N CYS A 511 -33.17 -23.52 4.21
CA CYS A 511 -31.85 -24.05 3.87
C CYS A 511 -31.74 -25.56 4.13
N GLU A 512 -31.37 -26.30 3.10
CA GLU A 512 -31.03 -27.72 3.15
C GLU A 512 -29.53 -27.92 3.44
N HIS A 513 -29.17 -29.01 4.11
CA HIS A 513 -27.79 -29.33 4.49
C HIS A 513 -27.10 -30.21 3.42
N TYR A 514 -25.99 -29.73 2.84
CA TYR A 514 -25.25 -30.39 1.75
C TYR A 514 -23.77 -30.57 2.07
N LYS A 515 -23.19 -31.67 1.58
CA LYS A 515 -21.74 -31.80 1.37
C LYS A 515 -21.31 -30.84 0.27
N THR A 516 -20.40 -29.93 0.58
CA THR A 516 -20.08 -28.78 -0.26
C THR A 516 -18.59 -28.69 -0.51
N LYS A 517 -18.17 -28.63 -1.78
CA LYS A 517 -16.78 -28.29 -2.14
C LYS A 517 -16.63 -26.78 -2.16
N TYR A 518 -15.70 -26.27 -1.35
CA TYR A 518 -15.39 -24.87 -1.20
C TYR A 518 -14.06 -24.51 -1.87
N LYS A 519 -13.99 -23.28 -2.40
CA LYS A 519 -12.74 -22.63 -2.81
C LYS A 519 -12.61 -21.32 -2.05
N VAL A 520 -11.63 -21.22 -1.16
CA VAL A 520 -11.50 -20.09 -0.22
C VAL A 520 -10.15 -19.41 -0.40
N LYS A 521 -10.18 -18.10 -0.66
CA LYS A 521 -9.01 -17.25 -0.61
C LYS A 521 -8.81 -16.76 0.82
N VAL A 522 -7.62 -16.99 1.36
CA VAL A 522 -7.20 -16.47 2.67
C VAL A 522 -6.22 -15.34 2.43
N ASN A 523 -6.40 -14.19 3.09
CA ASN A 523 -5.43 -13.10 3.12
C ASN A 523 -4.99 -12.85 4.56
N LEU A 524 -3.69 -13.01 4.79
CA LEU A 524 -2.99 -12.71 6.04
C LEU A 524 -2.33 -11.34 5.90
N THR A 525 -2.78 -10.37 6.71
CA THR A 525 -2.26 -8.99 6.72
C THR A 525 -1.95 -8.56 8.14
N GLY A 526 -0.68 -8.29 8.44
CA GLY A 526 -0.23 -8.15 9.83
C GLY A 526 -0.54 -9.43 10.60
N GLU A 527 -1.30 -9.36 11.68
CA GLU A 527 -1.77 -10.52 12.46
C GLU A 527 -3.21 -10.94 12.11
N VAL A 528 -3.86 -10.29 11.13
CA VAL A 528 -5.26 -10.51 10.79
C VAL A 528 -5.41 -11.45 9.59
N GLN A 529 -6.12 -12.57 9.80
CA GLN A 529 -6.48 -13.56 8.80
C GLN A 529 -7.91 -13.33 8.29
N THR A 530 -8.07 -12.86 7.05
CA THR A 530 -9.39 -12.71 6.42
C THR A 530 -9.66 -13.86 5.46
N HIS A 531 -10.90 -14.33 5.42
CA HIS A 531 -11.36 -15.41 4.56
C HIS A 531 -12.38 -14.88 3.55
N GLN A 532 -12.26 -15.30 2.29
CA GLN A 532 -13.19 -14.98 1.23
C GLN A 532 -13.52 -16.26 0.45
N VAL A 533 -14.74 -16.76 0.59
CA VAL A 533 -15.25 -17.86 -0.24
C VAL A 533 -15.42 -17.35 -1.67
N LEU A 534 -14.63 -17.91 -2.59
CA LEU A 534 -14.65 -17.58 -4.03
C LEU A 534 -15.73 -18.39 -4.76
N ASP A 535 -15.85 -19.67 -4.43
CA ASP A 535 -16.81 -20.60 -5.04
C ASP A 535 -17.34 -21.61 -4.01
N ARG A 536 -18.57 -22.07 -4.24
CA ARG A 536 -19.31 -23.05 -3.44
C ARG A 536 -20.03 -24.03 -4.37
N LYS A 537 -19.59 -25.29 -4.41
CA LYS A 537 -20.23 -26.34 -5.20
C LYS A 537 -20.88 -27.37 -4.28
N PHE A 538 -22.20 -27.26 -4.13
CA PHE A 538 -23.03 -28.26 -3.45
C PHE A 538 -22.98 -29.58 -4.25
N LEU A 539 -22.68 -30.70 -3.58
CA LEU A 539 -22.50 -32.02 -4.20
C LEU A 539 -23.75 -32.88 -4.00
N GLU A 540 -24.04 -33.23 -2.74
CA GLU A 540 -25.12 -34.12 -2.31
C GLU A 540 -25.65 -33.66 -0.94
N LYS A 541 -26.90 -34.00 -0.60
CA LYS A 541 -27.43 -33.71 0.74
C LYS A 541 -26.71 -34.61 1.76
N VAL A 542 -26.52 -34.10 2.97
CA VAL A 542 -25.89 -34.87 4.06
C VAL A 542 -26.73 -36.11 4.41
N ILE A 543 -28.06 -35.95 4.45
CA ILE A 543 -29.03 -37.04 4.47
C ILE A 543 -30.18 -36.65 3.55
N ASP A 544 -30.43 -37.41 2.48
CA ASP A 544 -31.51 -37.12 1.54
C ASP A 544 -32.82 -37.79 1.97
N THR A 545 -33.46 -37.22 2.99
CA THR A 545 -34.78 -37.66 3.46
C THR A 545 -35.69 -36.46 3.75
N THR A 546 -37.00 -36.69 3.67
CA THR A 546 -38.05 -35.72 4.00
C THR A 546 -38.63 -36.06 5.37
N PHE A 547 -38.51 -35.14 6.33
CA PHE A 547 -39.10 -35.27 7.67
C PHE A 547 -40.61 -35.47 7.63
N ILE A 548 -41.14 -36.31 8.52
CA ILE A 548 -42.57 -36.60 8.67
C ILE A 548 -43.00 -36.28 10.12
N PRO A 549 -44.08 -35.51 10.35
CA PRO A 549 -44.56 -35.20 11.70
C PRO A 549 -45.02 -36.39 12.55
N GLU A 550 -45.21 -37.56 11.95
CA GLU A 550 -45.65 -38.79 12.62
C GLU A 550 -44.53 -39.41 13.46
N LYS A 551 -44.80 -39.67 14.74
CA LYS A 551 -43.81 -40.25 15.66
C LYS A 551 -43.63 -41.76 15.47
N ASP A 552 -42.38 -42.23 15.49
CA ASP A 552 -41.99 -43.65 15.39
C ASP A 552 -42.86 -44.53 16.32
N PRO A 553 -43.44 -45.65 15.85
CA PRO A 553 -44.28 -46.52 16.68
C PRO A 553 -43.55 -47.12 17.90
N ASP A 554 -42.22 -47.27 17.89
CA ASP A 554 -41.47 -47.82 19.01
C ASP A 554 -41.34 -46.80 20.15
N LYS A 555 -42.14 -47.02 21.20
CA LYS A 555 -42.17 -46.18 22.42
C LYS A 555 -40.97 -46.41 23.35
N ARG A 556 -40.08 -47.36 23.06
CA ARG A 556 -38.83 -47.55 23.82
C ARG A 556 -37.81 -46.44 23.55
N LEU A 557 -37.90 -45.81 22.37
CA LEU A 557 -37.13 -44.64 22.00
C LEU A 557 -37.81 -43.36 22.53
N LYS A 558 -36.99 -42.43 23.01
CA LYS A 558 -37.37 -41.03 23.19
C LYS A 558 -37.36 -40.32 21.84
N ASP A 559 -36.25 -40.47 21.09
CA ASP A 559 -36.17 -39.98 19.71
C ASP A 559 -37.08 -40.82 18.81
N ARG A 560 -38.24 -40.24 18.53
CA ARG A 560 -39.28 -40.81 17.68
C ARG A 560 -39.47 -39.99 16.40
N THR A 561 -38.43 -39.28 15.94
CA THR A 561 -38.42 -38.65 14.61
C THR A 561 -38.59 -39.69 13.49
N GLN A 562 -39.23 -39.32 12.38
CA GLN A 562 -39.33 -40.17 11.20
C GLN A 562 -39.11 -39.35 9.93
N ALA A 563 -38.62 -40.00 8.89
CA ALA A 563 -38.48 -39.42 7.56
C ALA A 563 -38.62 -40.50 6.48
N LYS A 564 -38.79 -40.08 5.21
CA LYS A 564 -38.77 -40.99 4.06
C LYS A 564 -37.77 -40.51 3.00
N PRO A 565 -37.13 -41.42 2.25
CA PRO A 565 -37.24 -42.87 2.33
C PRO A 565 -36.28 -43.50 3.36
N GLU A 566 -36.73 -44.50 4.12
CA GLU A 566 -35.95 -45.20 5.17
C GLU A 566 -34.62 -45.78 4.65
N LYS A 567 -34.54 -46.13 3.36
CA LYS A 567 -33.32 -46.63 2.70
C LYS A 567 -32.12 -45.67 2.78
N ASN A 568 -32.35 -44.38 3.02
CA ASN A 568 -31.33 -43.33 3.09
C ASN A 568 -30.93 -43.01 4.55
N TYR A 569 -31.43 -43.77 5.54
CA TYR A 569 -31.02 -43.64 6.94
C TYR A 569 -29.57 -44.08 7.15
N VAL A 570 -28.82 -43.35 7.97
CA VAL A 570 -27.42 -43.67 8.29
C VAL A 570 -27.37 -44.36 9.66
N TYR A 571 -27.07 -45.66 9.65
CA TYR A 571 -27.05 -46.53 10.84
C TYR A 571 -25.68 -46.51 11.52
N PRO A 572 -25.61 -46.64 12.87
CA PRO A 572 -24.34 -46.77 13.61
C PRO A 572 -23.43 -47.91 13.15
N SER A 573 -23.99 -48.95 12.53
CA SER A 573 -23.25 -50.07 11.94
C SER A 573 -22.45 -49.71 10.68
N ASP A 574 -22.82 -48.66 9.96
CA ASP A 574 -22.07 -48.11 8.82
C ASP A 574 -21.02 -47.11 9.33
N LEU A 575 -20.03 -47.63 10.05
CA LEU A 575 -19.14 -46.88 10.94
C LEU A 575 -18.51 -45.63 10.32
N GLU A 576 -17.94 -45.74 9.11
CA GLU A 576 -17.24 -44.64 8.45
C GLU A 576 -18.20 -43.50 8.06
N ASN A 577 -19.25 -43.86 7.32
CA ASN A 577 -20.25 -42.93 6.82
C ASN A 577 -21.02 -42.25 7.96
N TYR A 578 -21.34 -43.03 8.99
CA TYR A 578 -22.01 -42.55 10.20
C TYR A 578 -21.17 -41.53 10.96
N ARG A 579 -19.84 -41.71 11.06
CA ARG A 579 -18.94 -40.72 11.68
C ARG A 579 -18.78 -39.44 10.87
N GLU A 580 -18.63 -39.53 9.56
CA GLU A 580 -18.61 -38.32 8.71
C GLU A 580 -19.93 -37.55 8.79
N THR A 581 -21.06 -38.27 8.76
CA THR A 581 -22.41 -37.71 8.92
C THR A 581 -22.56 -37.02 10.28
N ALA A 582 -22.10 -37.66 11.37
CA ALA A 582 -22.12 -37.07 12.69
C ALA A 582 -21.30 -35.78 12.78
N ALA A 583 -20.11 -35.73 12.16
CA ALA A 583 -19.27 -34.54 12.15
C ALA A 583 -19.96 -33.36 11.45
N TYR A 584 -20.61 -33.62 10.31
CA TYR A 584 -21.42 -32.61 9.60
C TYR A 584 -22.61 -32.15 10.44
N HIS A 585 -23.36 -33.11 11.01
CA HIS A 585 -24.48 -32.85 11.91
C HIS A 585 -24.06 -32.02 13.13
N SER A 586 -22.91 -32.30 13.75
CA SER A 586 -22.38 -31.53 14.89
C SER A 586 -22.16 -30.06 14.56
N ILE A 587 -21.52 -29.77 13.42
CA ILE A 587 -21.32 -28.39 12.96
C ILE A 587 -22.66 -27.73 12.63
N GLY A 588 -23.57 -28.46 11.98
CA GLY A 588 -24.93 -28.02 11.71
C GLY A 588 -25.69 -27.66 12.99
N SER A 589 -25.65 -28.53 14.01
CA SER A 589 -26.29 -28.37 15.30
C SER A 589 -25.81 -27.12 16.04
N ALA A 590 -24.52 -26.79 15.98
CA ALA A 590 -24.00 -25.57 16.59
C ALA A 590 -24.65 -24.31 16.00
N LEU A 591 -24.84 -24.24 14.68
CA LEU A 591 -25.58 -23.14 14.03
C LEU A 591 -27.06 -23.14 14.46
N ARG A 592 -27.72 -24.31 14.49
CA ARG A 592 -29.11 -24.46 14.92
C ARG A 592 -29.31 -23.89 16.32
N LEU A 593 -28.47 -24.28 17.28
CA LEU A 593 -28.52 -23.82 18.68
C LEU A 593 -28.23 -22.31 18.86
N ILE A 594 -27.54 -21.67 17.93
CA ILE A 594 -27.28 -20.22 17.95
C ILE A 594 -28.48 -19.44 17.39
N LEU A 595 -29.09 -19.91 16.29
CA LEU A 595 -30.06 -19.12 15.53
C LEU A 595 -31.54 -19.47 15.81
N ASN A 596 -31.84 -20.64 16.38
CA ASN A 596 -33.21 -21.07 16.67
C ASN A 596 -33.90 -20.10 17.64
N GLY A 597 -35.21 -19.89 17.48
CA GLY A 597 -36.01 -19.01 18.33
C GLY A 597 -36.71 -17.87 17.58
N THR A 598 -37.18 -16.86 18.30
CA THR A 598 -38.11 -15.85 17.78
C THR A 598 -37.86 -14.45 18.32
N THR A 599 -38.17 -13.41 17.54
CA THR A 599 -38.29 -12.03 18.02
C THR A 599 -39.75 -11.57 17.96
N THR A 600 -40.31 -11.13 19.09
CA THR A 600 -41.73 -10.70 19.19
C THR A 600 -41.88 -9.21 19.48
N LEU A 601 -42.79 -8.56 18.76
CA LEU A 601 -43.27 -7.18 19.00
C LEU A 601 -44.42 -7.16 20.05
N PRO A 602 -44.70 -6.03 20.72
CA PRO A 602 -44.09 -4.70 20.53
C PRO A 602 -42.73 -4.49 21.23
N ASN A 603 -42.41 -5.30 22.25
CA ASN A 603 -41.26 -5.07 23.13
C ASN A 603 -39.91 -5.60 22.59
N TYR A 604 -39.84 -5.98 21.32
CA TYR A 604 -38.65 -6.60 20.68
C TYR A 604 -38.01 -7.72 21.53
N ASN A 605 -38.81 -8.61 22.13
CA ASN A 605 -38.27 -9.70 22.95
C ASN A 605 -37.62 -10.76 22.05
N VAL A 606 -36.29 -10.86 22.10
CA VAL A 606 -35.47 -11.80 21.31
C VAL A 606 -35.19 -13.08 22.10
N ASN A 607 -35.97 -14.12 21.86
CA ASN A 607 -35.80 -15.45 22.46
C ASN A 607 -34.80 -16.31 21.64
N SER A 608 -33.57 -15.83 21.43
CA SER A 608 -32.54 -16.54 20.64
C SER A 608 -31.12 -15.99 20.92
N LYS A 609 -30.07 -16.79 20.72
CA LYS A 609 -28.67 -16.30 20.78
C LYS A 609 -28.31 -15.39 19.59
N ILE A 610 -29.18 -15.24 18.57
CA ILE A 610 -28.96 -14.34 17.41
C ILE A 610 -28.66 -12.88 17.79
N MET A 611 -29.14 -12.39 18.94
CA MET A 611 -28.81 -11.05 19.48
C MET A 611 -27.29 -10.85 19.69
N ARG A 612 -26.52 -11.93 19.85
CA ARG A 612 -25.06 -11.93 20.01
C ARG A 612 -24.31 -12.07 18.67
N THR A 613 -25.00 -11.93 17.54
CA THR A 613 -24.43 -12.03 16.19
C THR A 613 -24.63 -10.74 15.41
N ARG A 614 -23.79 -10.51 14.41
CA ARG A 614 -24.00 -9.51 13.34
C ARG A 614 -25.23 -9.74 12.44
N LEU A 615 -26.03 -10.79 12.69
CA LEU A 615 -27.22 -11.11 11.87
C LEU A 615 -28.46 -10.32 12.29
N LEU A 616 -28.41 -9.61 13.42
CA LEU A 616 -29.48 -8.75 13.93
C LEU A 616 -29.01 -7.28 13.94
N ASP A 617 -29.85 -6.38 13.45
CA ASP A 617 -29.64 -4.93 13.52
C ASP A 617 -29.93 -4.43 14.94
N GLN A 618 -29.00 -3.68 15.53
CA GLN A 618 -29.11 -3.21 16.92
C GLN A 618 -30.09 -2.03 17.09
N LEU A 619 -30.38 -1.26 16.04
CA LEU A 619 -31.31 -0.13 16.14
C LEU A 619 -32.77 -0.60 16.21
N ASN A 620 -33.11 -1.60 15.40
CA ASN A 620 -34.48 -2.05 15.19
C ASN A 620 -34.74 -3.50 15.67
N TYR A 621 -33.73 -4.22 16.17
CA TYR A 621 -33.80 -5.66 16.49
C TYR A 621 -34.38 -6.52 15.33
N LEU A 622 -34.09 -6.11 14.09
CA LEU A 622 -34.54 -6.78 12.86
C LEU A 622 -33.38 -7.54 12.20
N PRO A 623 -33.59 -8.74 11.64
CA PRO A 623 -32.53 -9.47 10.95
C PRO A 623 -31.98 -8.70 9.74
N VAL A 624 -30.68 -8.82 9.46
CA VAL A 624 -29.97 -8.04 8.41
C VAL A 624 -30.54 -8.21 7.00
N ARG A 625 -30.24 -7.26 6.10
CA ARG A 625 -30.59 -7.37 4.67
C ARG A 625 -29.97 -8.65 4.08
N ASN A 626 -30.75 -9.38 3.29
CA ASN A 626 -30.37 -10.66 2.70
C ASN A 626 -29.90 -11.71 3.74
N LEU A 627 -30.66 -11.86 4.84
CA LEU A 627 -30.36 -12.78 5.94
C LEU A 627 -29.93 -14.18 5.46
N SER A 628 -30.62 -14.74 4.46
CA SER A 628 -30.28 -16.01 3.78
C SER A 628 -28.80 -16.14 3.43
N ARG A 629 -28.19 -15.10 2.82
CA ARG A 629 -26.77 -15.10 2.43
C ARG A 629 -25.83 -14.91 3.61
N GLU A 630 -26.19 -14.05 4.58
CA GLU A 630 -25.34 -13.85 5.76
C GLU A 630 -25.38 -15.04 6.73
N VAL A 631 -26.49 -15.80 6.80
CA VAL A 631 -26.57 -17.09 7.51
C VAL A 631 -25.63 -18.12 6.86
N GLN A 632 -25.64 -18.25 5.53
CA GLN A 632 -24.67 -19.12 4.83
C GLN A 632 -23.22 -18.72 5.14
N LYS A 633 -22.91 -17.42 5.10
CA LYS A 633 -21.57 -16.90 5.37
C LYS A 633 -21.16 -17.08 6.83
N PHE A 634 -22.07 -16.91 7.78
CA PHE A 634 -21.80 -17.18 9.20
C PHE A 634 -21.54 -18.67 9.45
N TYR A 635 -22.25 -19.57 8.76
CA TYR A 635 -21.95 -21.00 8.79
C TYR A 635 -20.59 -21.35 8.17
N GLU A 636 -20.26 -20.75 7.02
CA GLU A 636 -18.93 -20.86 6.38
C GLU A 636 -17.82 -20.39 7.33
N GLU A 637 -18.06 -19.37 8.15
CA GLU A 637 -17.13 -18.90 9.16
C GLU A 637 -16.97 -19.87 10.34
N ILE A 638 -18.06 -20.51 10.82
CA ILE A 638 -17.99 -21.58 11.84
C ILE A 638 -17.15 -22.76 11.32
N VAL A 639 -17.35 -23.17 10.07
CA VAL A 639 -16.55 -24.22 9.41
C VAL A 639 -15.08 -23.80 9.32
N LEU A 640 -14.79 -22.57 8.86
CA LEU A 640 -13.42 -22.07 8.71
C LEU A 640 -12.70 -21.90 10.05
N SER A 641 -13.41 -21.64 11.16
CA SER A 641 -12.85 -21.58 12.51
C SER A 641 -12.15 -22.87 12.95
N TYR A 642 -12.44 -24.03 12.34
CA TYR A 642 -11.70 -25.28 12.60
C TYR A 642 -10.21 -25.13 12.33
N LEU A 643 -9.82 -24.33 11.33
CA LEU A 643 -8.40 -24.04 11.01
C LEU A 643 -7.66 -23.32 12.15
N SER A 644 -8.37 -22.76 13.14
CA SER A 644 -7.75 -22.14 14.33
C SER A 644 -7.17 -23.14 15.32
N ASN A 645 -7.70 -24.37 15.37
CA ASN A 645 -7.25 -25.43 16.25
C ASN A 645 -6.67 -26.62 15.45
N PRO A 646 -5.33 -26.71 15.31
CA PRO A 646 -4.68 -27.76 14.53
C PRO A 646 -4.87 -29.20 15.03
N GLN A 647 -5.41 -29.39 16.24
CA GLN A 647 -5.75 -30.71 16.80
C GLN A 647 -7.16 -31.21 16.40
N MET A 648 -7.92 -30.43 15.63
CA MET A 648 -9.20 -30.93 15.12
C MET A 648 -8.93 -31.94 14.01
N ALA A 649 -9.52 -33.13 14.12
CA ALA A 649 -9.42 -34.24 13.17
C ALA A 649 -9.59 -33.81 11.70
N ALA A 650 -10.49 -32.87 11.45
CA ALA A 650 -10.78 -32.33 10.13
C ALA A 650 -9.70 -31.38 9.56
N VAL A 651 -8.59 -31.10 10.26
CA VAL A 651 -7.56 -30.14 9.82
C VAL A 651 -6.35 -30.87 9.23
N SER A 652 -6.02 -30.56 7.98
CA SER A 652 -4.99 -31.26 7.19
C SER A 652 -4.05 -30.29 6.48
N TRP A 653 -2.93 -30.78 5.95
CA TRP A 653 -2.04 -29.93 5.17
C TRP A 653 -2.66 -29.55 3.82
N ALA A 654 -2.47 -28.32 3.36
CA ALA A 654 -2.93 -27.92 2.03
C ALA A 654 -2.10 -28.57 0.90
N ALA A 655 -0.83 -28.90 1.17
CA ALA A 655 0.03 -29.66 0.25
C ALA A 655 -0.40 -31.13 0.11
N ASN A 656 -0.78 -31.79 1.23
CA ASN A 656 -1.35 -33.13 1.24
C ASN A 656 -2.56 -33.20 2.19
N ALA A 657 -3.77 -33.10 1.63
CA ALA A 657 -5.01 -33.16 2.41
C ALA A 657 -5.28 -34.52 3.07
N SER A 658 -4.52 -35.56 2.71
CA SER A 658 -4.61 -36.90 3.30
C SER A 658 -3.90 -37.03 4.65
N GLU A 659 -3.14 -36.00 5.06
CA GLU A 659 -2.39 -36.01 6.32
C GLU A 659 -2.97 -34.98 7.30
N PRO A 660 -3.44 -35.40 8.50
CA PRO A 660 -3.85 -34.49 9.56
C PRO A 660 -2.63 -33.71 10.09
N THR A 661 -2.83 -32.44 10.49
CA THR A 661 -1.66 -31.60 10.86
C THR A 661 -1.18 -31.85 12.28
N GLY A 662 -2.10 -32.08 13.21
CA GLY A 662 -1.86 -31.94 14.64
C GLY A 662 -1.15 -30.62 14.98
N ASN A 663 -0.38 -30.61 16.07
CA ASN A 663 0.33 -29.41 16.54
C ASN A 663 1.68 -29.14 15.81
N ASN A 664 1.87 -29.65 14.59
CA ASN A 664 3.09 -29.41 13.80
C ASN A 664 3.13 -27.98 13.24
N LYS A 665 4.33 -27.38 13.10
CA LYS A 665 4.47 -26.03 12.53
C LYS A 665 4.58 -25.98 11.01
N GLY A 666 4.72 -27.15 10.37
CA GLY A 666 5.01 -27.29 8.95
C GLY A 666 6.52 -27.25 8.69
N ASP A 667 6.93 -27.93 7.62
CA ASP A 667 8.30 -28.00 7.11
C ASP A 667 8.29 -27.88 5.58
N SER A 668 9.41 -28.19 4.92
CA SER A 668 9.54 -28.18 3.46
C SER A 668 8.62 -29.15 2.71
N SER A 669 8.10 -30.20 3.37
CA SER A 669 7.08 -31.08 2.76
C SER A 669 5.70 -30.42 2.70
N THR A 670 5.45 -29.41 3.54
CA THR A 670 4.17 -28.67 3.63
C THR A 670 4.12 -27.42 2.75
N GLU A 671 5.07 -27.26 1.82
CA GLU A 671 5.15 -26.12 0.93
C GLU A 671 3.96 -26.03 -0.03
N TYR A 672 3.25 -24.89 0.01
CA TYR A 672 2.05 -24.66 -0.79
C TYR A 672 2.09 -23.28 -1.47
N PRO A 673 1.58 -23.14 -2.71
CA PRO A 673 1.62 -21.88 -3.45
C PRO A 673 0.95 -20.70 -2.73
N CYS A 674 1.69 -19.61 -2.56
CA CYS A 674 1.22 -18.37 -1.94
C CYS A 674 1.70 -17.14 -2.73
N VAL A 675 0.99 -16.03 -2.57
CA VAL A 675 1.42 -14.70 -3.04
C VAL A 675 1.77 -13.87 -1.82
N ARG A 676 3.06 -13.61 -1.64
CA ARG A 676 3.58 -12.76 -0.57
C ARG A 676 3.55 -11.30 -1.04
N ARG A 677 3.18 -10.40 -0.14
CA ARG A 677 3.08 -8.95 -0.38
C ARG A 677 3.85 -8.22 0.69
N GLN A 678 4.69 -7.27 0.28
CA GLN A 678 5.32 -6.35 1.22
C GLN A 678 5.22 -4.91 0.71
N LEU A 679 4.81 -4.02 1.60
CA LEU A 679 4.84 -2.58 1.35
C LEU A 679 6.30 -2.12 1.46
N ARG A 680 6.87 -1.65 0.35
CA ARG A 680 8.24 -1.12 0.34
C ARG A 680 8.30 0.22 -0.37
N ASN A 681 9.08 1.14 0.17
CA ASN A 681 9.37 2.41 -0.49
C ASN A 681 10.14 2.14 -1.78
N CYS A 682 9.58 2.55 -2.92
CA CYS A 682 10.15 2.36 -4.25
C CYS A 682 10.21 3.71 -4.99
N PHE A 683 11.10 3.82 -5.98
CA PHE A 683 11.21 5.03 -6.78
C PHE A 683 10.10 5.11 -7.85
N LEU A 684 9.30 6.17 -7.83
CA LEU A 684 8.37 6.54 -8.89
C LEU A 684 8.99 7.63 -9.76
N TYR A 685 8.90 7.45 -11.08
CA TYR A 685 9.49 8.36 -12.05
C TYR A 685 8.41 8.98 -12.96
N ASN A 686 8.21 10.28 -12.85
CA ASN A 686 7.33 11.05 -13.74
C ASN A 686 8.10 11.47 -15.00
N TYR A 687 8.08 10.61 -16.02
CA TYR A 687 8.75 10.86 -17.28
C TYR A 687 8.17 12.06 -18.05
N ALA A 688 6.86 12.30 -17.97
CA ALA A 688 6.20 13.38 -18.70
C ALA A 688 6.73 14.76 -18.26
N GLN A 689 6.88 14.97 -16.95
CA GLN A 689 7.40 16.22 -16.41
C GLN A 689 8.89 16.43 -16.75
N LEU A 690 9.72 15.38 -16.72
CA LEU A 690 11.14 15.48 -17.10
C LEU A 690 11.29 15.87 -18.58
N TRP A 691 10.55 15.19 -19.46
CA TRP A 691 10.57 15.47 -20.89
C TRP A 691 10.02 16.87 -21.22
N ALA A 692 8.98 17.35 -20.54
CA ALA A 692 8.46 18.70 -20.75
C ALA A 692 9.51 19.79 -20.46
N VAL A 693 10.20 19.70 -19.31
CA VAL A 693 11.22 20.70 -18.92
C VAL A 693 12.42 20.68 -19.88
N TYR A 694 12.88 19.50 -20.27
CA TYR A 694 13.98 19.39 -21.24
C TYR A 694 13.58 19.78 -22.66
N ALA A 695 12.37 19.46 -23.13
CA ALA A 695 11.91 19.85 -24.46
C ALA A 695 11.78 21.37 -24.60
N VAL A 696 11.24 22.06 -23.59
CA VAL A 696 11.13 23.53 -23.58
C VAL A 696 12.51 24.19 -23.56
N SER A 697 13.40 23.76 -22.65
CA SER A 697 14.75 24.34 -22.54
C SER A 697 15.63 24.04 -23.77
N MET A 698 15.55 22.84 -24.32
CA MET A 698 16.20 22.47 -25.58
C MET A 698 15.66 23.30 -26.75
N GLY A 699 14.34 23.47 -26.87
CA GLY A 699 13.72 24.27 -27.92
C GLY A 699 14.17 25.73 -27.91
N ILE A 700 14.16 26.37 -26.74
CA ILE A 700 14.65 27.75 -26.57
C ILE A 700 16.15 27.83 -26.93
N THR A 701 16.95 26.85 -26.48
CA THR A 701 18.39 26.81 -26.74
C THR A 701 18.70 26.62 -28.23
N ILE A 702 17.98 25.76 -28.95
CA ILE A 702 18.14 25.57 -30.40
C ILE A 702 17.81 26.87 -31.15
N VAL A 703 16.72 27.54 -30.80
CA VAL A 703 16.34 28.84 -31.39
C VAL A 703 17.40 29.92 -31.08
N ALA A 704 17.94 29.94 -29.86
CA ALA A 704 19.04 30.83 -29.48
C ALA A 704 20.30 30.56 -30.31
N VAL A 705 20.76 29.31 -30.40
CA VAL A 705 21.97 28.96 -31.16
C VAL A 705 21.79 29.22 -32.66
N ALA A 706 20.63 28.90 -33.24
CA ALA A 706 20.34 29.22 -34.64
C ALA A 706 20.42 30.74 -34.89
N SER A 707 19.83 31.57 -34.03
CA SER A 707 19.91 33.03 -34.18
C SER A 707 21.33 33.57 -33.96
N GLY A 708 22.09 32.99 -33.02
CA GLY A 708 23.49 33.31 -32.79
C GLY A 708 24.38 32.97 -34.00
N VAL A 709 24.14 31.82 -34.64
CA VAL A 709 24.87 31.40 -35.84
C VAL A 709 24.52 32.29 -37.04
N THR A 710 23.24 32.60 -37.29
CA THR A 710 22.88 33.57 -38.35
C THR A 710 23.51 34.94 -38.09
N ALA A 711 23.59 35.38 -36.83
CA ALA A 711 24.31 36.58 -36.44
C ALA A 711 25.83 36.50 -36.69
N MET A 712 26.44 35.32 -36.64
CA MET A 712 27.85 35.14 -37.00
C MET A 712 28.06 35.14 -38.52
N GLU A 713 27.19 34.45 -39.28
CA GLU A 713 27.30 34.33 -40.74
C GLU A 713 27.09 35.69 -41.44
N GLU A 714 26.09 36.48 -41.03
CA GLU A 714 25.87 37.84 -41.58
C GLU A 714 27.03 38.81 -41.26
N ASN A 715 27.89 38.51 -40.28
CA ASN A 715 29.01 39.36 -39.89
C ASN A 715 30.38 38.91 -40.44
N ALA A 716 30.43 37.83 -41.24
CA ALA A 716 31.59 37.24 -41.93
C ALA A 716 32.80 36.80 -41.08
N VAL A 717 32.97 37.32 -39.86
CA VAL A 717 34.00 36.95 -38.89
C VAL A 717 33.41 37.05 -37.49
N MET A 718 33.59 36.04 -36.63
CA MET A 718 33.36 36.23 -35.20
C MET A 718 34.46 37.15 -34.66
N ARG A 719 34.20 38.46 -34.59
CA ARG A 719 35.10 39.37 -33.90
C ARG A 719 34.95 39.12 -32.41
N SER A 720 36.08 38.85 -31.76
CA SER A 720 36.12 38.54 -30.33
C SER A 720 35.54 39.69 -29.50
N THR A 721 34.74 39.36 -28.49
CA THR A 721 34.42 40.27 -27.38
C THR A 721 35.62 40.51 -26.46
N SER A 722 36.84 40.31 -26.96
CA SER A 722 38.07 40.58 -26.24
C SER A 722 38.14 42.08 -25.97
N PHE A 723 38.49 42.44 -24.74
CA PHE A 723 38.74 43.82 -24.33
C PHE A 723 39.59 44.60 -25.35
N THR A 724 40.64 43.96 -25.90
CA THR A 724 41.52 44.52 -26.93
C THR A 724 40.79 44.96 -28.21
N ALA A 725 39.77 44.23 -28.66
CA ALA A 725 39.01 44.56 -29.86
C ALA A 725 38.01 45.71 -29.62
N ILE A 726 37.44 45.77 -28.43
CA ILE A 726 36.56 46.87 -27.99
C ILE A 726 37.40 48.14 -27.79
N LEU A 727 38.55 48.02 -27.13
CA LEU A 727 39.50 49.12 -26.90
C LEU A 727 40.14 49.63 -28.19
N ALA A 728 40.33 48.78 -29.21
CA ALA A 728 40.72 49.24 -30.55
C ALA A 728 39.58 50.05 -31.22
N ALA A 729 38.33 49.59 -31.09
CA ALA A 729 37.16 50.25 -31.66
C ALA A 729 36.73 51.54 -30.94
N SER A 730 37.19 51.77 -29.70
CA SER A 730 36.88 52.96 -28.89
C SER A 730 37.87 54.12 -29.08
N ARG A 731 38.88 53.99 -29.97
CA ARG A 731 39.89 55.04 -30.23
C ARG A 731 39.54 56.01 -31.36
N ALA A 732 38.31 55.98 -31.88
CA ALA A 732 37.91 56.83 -33.00
C ALA A 732 37.55 58.26 -32.57
N SER A 733 37.96 59.25 -33.37
CA SER A 733 37.77 60.67 -33.07
C SER A 733 36.30 61.12 -32.95
N SER A 734 35.35 60.30 -33.41
CA SER A 734 33.91 60.50 -33.22
C SER A 734 33.47 60.43 -31.75
N LEU A 735 34.24 59.77 -30.88
CA LEU A 735 33.94 59.62 -29.45
C LEU A 735 34.52 60.78 -28.61
N ASP A 736 35.55 61.47 -29.10
CA ASP A 736 36.14 62.65 -28.43
C ASP A 736 35.17 63.83 -28.31
N LYS A 737 34.06 63.81 -29.08
CA LYS A 737 32.97 64.79 -29.01
C LYS A 737 32.10 64.65 -27.75
N LEU A 738 32.20 63.54 -27.01
CA LEU A 738 31.39 63.26 -25.82
C LEU A 738 32.04 63.87 -24.57
N ARG A 739 31.27 64.67 -23.81
CA ARG A 739 31.73 65.24 -22.52
C ARG A 739 31.48 64.27 -21.36
N TRP A 740 32.46 63.41 -21.11
CA TRP A 740 32.45 62.37 -20.07
C TRP A 740 32.24 62.85 -18.62
N GLU A 741 32.26 64.17 -18.37
CA GLU A 741 32.10 64.82 -17.06
C GLU A 741 30.66 64.79 -16.51
N LYS A 742 29.64 64.49 -17.34
CA LYS A 742 28.22 64.45 -16.94
C LYS A 742 27.53 63.17 -17.37
N GLU A 743 27.60 62.15 -16.52
CA GLU A 743 27.07 60.80 -16.80
C GLU A 743 25.56 60.77 -17.11
N ALA A 744 24.76 61.64 -16.46
CA ALA A 744 23.31 61.70 -16.66
C ALA A 744 22.92 62.17 -18.08
N ASP A 745 23.62 63.16 -18.63
CA ASP A 745 23.36 63.70 -19.97
C ASP A 745 23.80 62.71 -21.07
N LEU A 746 24.83 61.90 -20.81
CA LEU A 746 25.35 60.89 -21.73
C LEU A 746 24.40 59.71 -21.93
N LYS A 747 23.66 59.30 -20.90
CA LYS A 747 22.80 58.10 -20.92
C LYS A 747 21.72 58.11 -22.00
N GLY A 748 21.25 59.29 -22.41
CA GLY A 748 20.28 59.47 -23.51
C GLY A 748 20.91 59.56 -24.91
N THR A 749 22.24 59.61 -25.05
CA THR A 749 22.90 59.76 -26.35
C THR A 749 22.89 58.44 -27.12
N LYS A 750 22.51 58.46 -28.40
CA LYS A 750 22.53 57.26 -29.25
C LYS A 750 23.90 57.02 -29.88
N ILE A 751 24.36 55.78 -29.77
CA ILE A 751 25.65 55.29 -30.25
C ILE A 751 25.42 54.03 -31.08
N GLY A 752 26.24 53.83 -32.10
CA GLY A 752 26.23 52.63 -32.94
C GLY A 752 27.64 52.24 -33.38
N PHE A 753 27.79 51.01 -33.85
CA PHE A 753 29.02 50.54 -34.50
C PHE A 753 28.84 50.53 -36.02
N GLY A 754 29.80 51.06 -36.77
CA GLY A 754 29.73 51.14 -38.23
C GLY A 754 30.99 51.75 -38.83
N LEU A 755 30.89 52.22 -40.08
CA LEU A 755 31.97 52.93 -40.77
C LEU A 755 31.99 54.40 -40.34
N VAL A 756 33.12 54.82 -39.77
CA VAL A 756 33.42 56.21 -39.40
C VAL A 756 34.57 56.71 -40.28
N SER A 757 34.51 57.99 -40.67
CA SER A 757 35.56 58.66 -41.44
C SER A 757 36.49 59.42 -40.48
N ASP A 758 37.61 58.81 -40.10
CA ASP A 758 38.60 59.40 -39.18
C ASP A 758 39.87 59.78 -39.96
N ARG A 759 40.27 61.07 -39.89
CA ARG A 759 41.47 61.63 -40.56
C ARG A 759 41.67 61.29 -42.04
N GLY A 760 40.59 60.97 -42.76
CA GLY A 760 40.60 60.61 -44.19
C GLY A 760 40.63 59.11 -44.48
N GLU A 761 40.75 58.26 -43.45
CA GLU A 761 40.70 56.80 -43.57
C GLU A 761 39.35 56.26 -43.06
N ARG A 762 38.80 55.27 -43.76
CA ARG A 762 37.49 54.67 -43.44
C ARG A 762 37.67 53.43 -42.58
N THR A 763 37.43 53.56 -41.28
CA THR A 763 37.61 52.48 -40.31
C THR A 763 36.29 52.08 -39.64
N TYR A 764 36.23 50.86 -39.12
CA TYR A 764 35.07 50.37 -38.37
C TYR A 764 35.24 50.65 -36.87
N SER A 765 34.40 51.52 -36.31
CA SER A 765 34.49 51.95 -34.92
C SER A 765 33.10 52.31 -34.35
N PHE A 766 33.09 52.71 -33.08
CA PHE A 766 31.91 53.30 -32.45
C PHE A 766 31.84 54.81 -32.70
N GLY A 767 30.63 55.34 -32.81
CA GLY A 767 30.40 56.78 -32.88
C GLY A 767 28.95 57.17 -32.60
N VAL A 768 28.74 58.49 -32.52
CA VAL A 768 27.46 59.11 -32.17
C VAL A 768 26.53 59.19 -33.40
N GLU A 769 25.22 59.22 -33.16
CA GLU A 769 24.18 59.43 -34.19
C GLU A 769 24.52 60.65 -35.08
N GLY A 770 24.83 60.38 -36.36
CA GLY A 770 25.25 61.37 -37.35
C GLY A 770 26.65 61.13 -37.95
N ASP A 771 27.62 60.66 -37.15
CA ASP A 771 29.01 60.43 -37.60
C ASP A 771 29.26 58.99 -38.13
N VAL A 772 28.36 58.05 -37.82
CA VAL A 772 28.51 56.63 -38.18
C VAL A 772 27.61 56.27 -39.36
N SER A 773 28.21 55.72 -40.41
CA SER A 773 27.48 55.04 -41.48
C SER A 773 27.32 53.55 -41.13
N GLN A 774 26.09 53.15 -40.78
CA GLN A 774 25.69 51.74 -40.70
C GLN A 774 25.15 51.30 -42.06
N GLU A 775 25.53 50.12 -42.54
CA GLU A 775 24.90 49.54 -43.73
C GLU A 775 23.43 49.26 -43.42
N LYS A 776 22.53 50.06 -44.02
CA LYS A 776 21.09 49.78 -43.98
C LYS A 776 20.85 48.44 -44.65
N ALA A 777 20.51 47.43 -43.85
CA ALA A 777 19.99 46.18 -44.35
C ALA A 777 18.83 46.49 -45.31
N MET A 778 18.97 46.04 -46.56
CA MET A 778 17.98 46.26 -47.61
C MET A 778 16.63 45.73 -47.13
N ALA A 779 15.60 46.57 -47.18
CA ALA A 779 14.30 46.28 -46.56
C ALA A 779 13.55 45.18 -47.31
N THR A 780 13.82 43.91 -47.00
CA THR A 780 12.94 42.79 -47.36
C THR A 780 11.71 42.82 -46.48
N GLY A 781 10.76 43.69 -46.83
CA GLY A 781 9.48 43.80 -46.16
C GLY A 781 8.61 42.57 -46.39
N ARG A 782 8.61 41.63 -45.44
CA ARG A 782 7.44 40.81 -45.11
C ARG A 782 7.59 40.17 -43.73
N SER A 783 6.59 40.39 -42.89
CA SER A 783 6.45 39.69 -41.62
C SER A 783 6.25 38.19 -41.87
N PRO A 784 6.94 37.27 -41.17
CA PRO A 784 6.62 35.85 -41.19
C PRO A 784 5.37 35.61 -40.33
N GLY A 785 4.21 35.94 -40.89
CA GLY A 785 2.97 35.27 -40.51
C GLY A 785 3.09 33.77 -40.80
N ILE A 786 2.53 32.95 -39.92
CA ILE A 786 2.54 31.49 -39.97
C ILE A 786 2.22 30.97 -41.38
N SER A 787 3.11 30.16 -41.95
CA SER A 787 2.83 29.37 -43.15
C SER A 787 3.51 28.00 -43.04
N MET A 788 2.71 26.95 -43.19
CA MET A 788 3.16 25.56 -43.20
C MET A 788 3.97 25.23 -44.47
N MET A 789 4.69 24.10 -44.41
CA MET A 789 5.28 23.31 -45.51
C MET A 789 5.28 23.93 -46.94
N ASN A 790 6.48 24.03 -47.51
CA ASN A 790 6.76 23.19 -48.69
C ASN A 790 8.25 22.81 -48.80
N TRP A 791 8.57 21.53 -48.69
CA TRP A 791 9.95 21.01 -48.65
C TRP A 791 10.33 20.32 -49.98
N GLY A 792 10.03 20.98 -51.11
CA GLY A 792 10.11 20.37 -52.44
C GLY A 792 11.27 20.84 -53.35
N ASP A 793 11.82 22.04 -53.16
CA ASP A 793 12.44 22.76 -54.29
C ASP A 793 13.95 23.10 -54.13
N LYS A 794 14.64 22.49 -53.15
CA LYS A 794 16.09 22.71 -52.91
C LYS A 794 17.01 21.58 -53.41
N THR A 795 16.46 20.44 -53.83
CA THR A 795 17.22 19.32 -54.43
C THR A 795 17.44 19.49 -55.94
N ALA A 796 16.49 20.10 -56.67
CA ALA A 796 16.56 20.24 -58.13
C ALA A 796 17.69 21.15 -58.64
N ARG A 797 18.12 22.17 -57.87
CA ARG A 797 19.09 23.19 -58.32
C ARG A 797 20.58 22.88 -58.05
N ARG A 798 20.92 21.69 -57.52
CA ARG A 798 22.33 21.28 -57.30
C ARG A 798 22.88 20.24 -58.27
N MET A 799 22.08 19.69 -59.19
CA MET A 799 22.56 18.72 -60.20
C MET A 799 22.96 19.31 -61.56
N SER A 800 22.58 20.54 -61.89
CA SER A 800 22.80 21.11 -63.24
C SER A 800 24.19 21.71 -63.52
N TYR A 801 25.12 21.70 -62.56
CA TYR A 801 26.49 22.22 -62.75
C TYR A 801 27.60 21.15 -62.76
N ALA A 802 27.24 19.86 -62.75
CA ALA A 802 28.19 18.74 -62.74
C ALA A 802 28.25 17.93 -64.05
N VAL A 803 27.47 18.28 -65.09
CA VAL A 803 27.23 17.41 -66.27
C VAL A 803 27.81 17.97 -67.59
N LEU A 804 28.36 19.19 -67.61
CA LEU A 804 28.82 19.86 -68.84
C LEU A 804 30.34 20.04 -68.99
N ASN A 805 31.17 19.35 -68.20
CA ASN A 805 32.64 19.46 -68.35
C ASN A 805 33.41 18.13 -68.17
N ARG A 806 32.93 17.06 -68.80
CA ARG A 806 33.68 15.80 -68.93
C ARG A 806 33.33 15.01 -70.20
N LYS A 807 33.62 15.60 -71.37
CA LYS A 807 33.58 14.89 -72.67
C LYS A 807 34.83 15.22 -73.47
N GLY A 808 35.85 14.35 -73.36
CA GLY A 808 37.11 14.43 -74.08
C GLY A 808 38.16 13.50 -73.45
N GLY A 809 38.65 12.53 -74.22
CA GLY A 809 39.75 11.63 -73.82
C GLY A 809 39.40 10.15 -73.65
N GLN A 810 39.34 9.43 -74.79
CA GLN A 810 39.78 8.04 -75.05
C GLN A 810 39.57 6.91 -74.01
N GLY A 811 39.03 5.77 -74.49
CA GLY A 811 39.02 4.48 -73.78
C GLY A 811 38.42 3.35 -74.61
N ASN A 812 39.28 2.51 -75.17
CA ASN A 812 39.09 1.33 -76.03
C ASN A 812 37.78 0.49 -75.91
N GLN A 813 37.20 0.22 -77.09
CA GLN A 813 37.02 -1.09 -77.73
C GLN A 813 36.44 -2.31 -76.95
N GLU A 814 35.45 -2.92 -77.63
CA GLU A 814 34.93 -4.29 -77.55
C GLU A 814 33.84 -4.70 -76.51
N ASN A 815 32.72 -5.11 -77.13
CA ASN A 815 31.50 -5.78 -76.65
C ASN A 815 31.73 -7.33 -76.80
N PRO A 816 30.74 -8.23 -76.56
CA PRO A 816 29.48 -8.13 -75.81
C PRO A 816 29.29 -9.27 -74.77
N ASP A 817 28.23 -9.22 -73.94
CA ASP A 817 27.07 -10.16 -73.97
C ASP A 817 26.26 -10.24 -72.65
N ASN A 818 24.99 -9.86 -72.80
CA ASN A 818 23.73 -10.49 -72.33
C ASN A 818 23.50 -11.08 -70.90
N SER A 819 22.34 -10.63 -70.39
CA SER A 819 21.28 -11.38 -69.66
C SER A 819 21.55 -12.01 -68.28
N ALA A 820 21.02 -11.35 -67.23
CA ALA A 820 19.79 -11.80 -66.54
C ALA A 820 19.13 -10.62 -65.82
#